data_AF-A0AAQ3WI43-F1
#
_entry.id   AF-A0AAQ3WI43-F1
#
_cell.length_a   1.000
_cell.length_b   1.000
_cell.length_c   1.000
_cell.angle_alpha   90.00
_cell.angle_beta   90.00
_cell.angle_gamma   90.00
#
_symmetry.space_group_name_H-M   'P 1'
#
loop_
_entity.id
_entity.type
_entity.pdbx_description
1 polymer ?
#
loop_
_entity_poly.entity_id
_entity_poly.type
_entity_poly.pdbx_seq_one_letter_code
_entity_poly.pdbx_strand_id
1 'polypeptide(L)'
;MSAQVPSDAELLQAQADLWRHSLLYLTPMALRCAVELGIPKAIYNLGGGATAAELITALSLPPSKLPFLRRLLQLLAASGVFTADDATYRINAVSYLLLDGVPGDDRHIDHTAFVLTATSARYMDAAMDLAGWFKKDVAASPFEALNGATLFHESMESLDADFHGAAKAALEAHDNLGIEIAMREFRDLFEGIESTTYICGYGDDKFARVLVKAFPHIRCTVLSYPNMIDAATKKAAGGVINYVEGDMFSSIPPSQTVVLKLILHHWPDEDCVKILYQCRKAIPPRKDGGKVLIGDIVIDYSDSKTMLETHLLMDVGMMTMTKGRQRDENEWRQIFMKAGFSDYKILKKFGARGVFETINNPGKSSTNLFADKSHTTLHNRSTSYHGAPTTMSAEANTLPVPSDAELLQAQADLWRHSLCYLTPMALRCAVELGIPTAIYNLGGGATAAELITALSLPSSKLPFLRRLLRLLAASGVFTADATTYRINAVSYLLVDGVADDDRHINHKAFVLTATSTRYMDAAMGLAGWFKKDVAAPAFEDVHGATLLHESMESLDADFHGAAKAALEAHDNLGIEIAMREFRDLFEGIESMTYCCGAYGDDKFARVLVKAFPHVRCTVLAYPNMIDAATKQAAGGVINYVEGDMFSFIPPSQTVVLKLILHHWTDEDCVKILSECRKAIPPRKDGGKVLIGDIVIDYSDSKTMLETHLLIDVGMMTMTKGRQRDENEWRQIFMKAGFSDYKILKKFGARAVPSDAELLQAQADLWRHSLSYLTAMSLRCAVEMGIRTAIYNLGGAATPAELITALSLPSSKLPFLRRLLRLLAASGVFTADDDAATTTTYRISPVSYLLVDGNAIGGGDARHINHASLVLTAASARSVDAAMGLAGWFRKDAAAPPFDELHGATFFHESMARLDAGFHGMANEALATHDNLGNEISLTYCCGAACGDDTFARAIVAAFPHIRCTVLAYPNMIDAATKQVVGGVINYVEGDLLSFIPPAQTVMLKLVLHHWTDEDCVKILSQCRKAIPSRKDGGKVLIGDIVIDYSGSKAMLETNLLMDIGMMTMTRGRQRDENEWRKIFIDYKILKKFGARGVFEVD
;
A
#
# COMPACT_ATOMS: atom_id res chain seq x y z
N MET A 1 -30.56 7.67 19.96
CA MET A 1 -30.41 6.60 18.96
C MET A 1 -29.50 5.56 19.61
N SER A 2 -29.90 4.29 19.65
CA SER A 2 -29.01 3.22 20.14
C SER A 2 -27.80 3.11 19.20
N ALA A 3 -26.62 2.84 19.75
CA ALA A 3 -25.44 2.55 18.92
C ALA A 3 -25.76 1.35 18.01
N GLN A 4 -25.44 1.46 16.72
CA GLN A 4 -25.63 0.36 15.78
C GLN A 4 -24.65 -0.77 16.12
N VAL A 5 -25.15 -1.98 16.28
CA VAL A 5 -24.29 -3.15 16.54
C VAL A 5 -23.52 -3.49 15.26
N PRO A 6 -22.17 -3.63 15.30
CA PRO A 6 -21.39 -3.98 14.12
C PRO A 6 -21.75 -5.36 13.55
N SER A 7 -21.51 -5.54 12.25
CA SER A 7 -21.61 -6.83 11.57
C SER A 7 -20.44 -7.76 11.90
N ASP A 8 -20.59 -9.06 11.65
CA ASP A 8 -19.54 -10.07 11.89
C ASP A 8 -18.23 -9.74 11.15
N ALA A 9 -18.32 -9.24 9.91
CA ALA A 9 -17.15 -8.83 9.13
C ALA A 9 -16.45 -7.60 9.75
N GLU A 10 -17.23 -6.62 10.22
CA GLU A 10 -16.69 -5.44 10.90
C GLU A 10 -16.03 -5.79 12.23
N LEU A 11 -16.57 -6.73 13.00
CA LEU A 11 -15.96 -7.19 14.26
C LEU A 11 -14.62 -7.92 14.03
N LEU A 12 -14.52 -8.75 12.99
CA LEU A 12 -13.27 -9.43 12.65
C LEU A 12 -12.19 -8.44 12.19
N GLN A 13 -12.55 -7.47 11.35
CA GLN A 13 -11.62 -6.41 10.95
C GLN A 13 -11.21 -5.54 12.14
N ALA A 14 -12.18 -5.18 12.99
CA ALA A 14 -11.93 -4.40 14.19
C ALA A 14 -11.00 -5.12 15.18
N GLN A 15 -11.04 -6.45 15.24
CA GLN A 15 -10.10 -7.24 16.03
C GLN A 15 -8.66 -7.07 15.52
N ALA A 16 -8.45 -7.19 14.20
CA ALA A 16 -7.15 -7.00 13.58
C ALA A 16 -6.63 -5.56 13.81
N ASP A 17 -7.49 -4.56 13.63
CA ASP A 17 -7.14 -3.17 13.89
C ASP A 17 -6.78 -2.96 15.37
N LEU A 18 -7.52 -3.56 16.30
CA LEU A 18 -7.24 -3.48 17.73
C LEU A 18 -5.90 -4.14 18.09
N TRP A 19 -5.55 -5.28 17.47
CA TRP A 19 -4.23 -5.90 17.62
C TRP A 19 -3.13 -4.97 17.16
N ARG A 20 -3.28 -4.41 15.95
CA ARG A 20 -2.34 -3.45 15.39
C ARG A 20 -2.12 -2.27 16.34
N HIS A 21 -3.20 -1.66 16.82
CA HIS A 21 -3.13 -0.51 17.74
C HIS A 21 -2.46 -0.86 19.07
N SER A 22 -2.77 -2.03 19.64
CA SER A 22 -2.23 -2.47 20.93
C SER A 22 -0.75 -2.86 20.86
N LEU A 23 -0.31 -3.40 19.72
CA LEU A 23 1.06 -3.88 19.51
C LEU A 23 1.97 -2.88 18.78
N LEU A 24 1.44 -1.72 18.35
CA LEU A 24 2.18 -0.74 17.54
C LEU A 24 3.47 -0.25 18.19
N TYR A 25 3.60 -0.36 19.51
CA TYR A 25 4.83 -0.03 20.24
C TYR A 25 6.02 -0.93 19.84
N LEU A 26 5.79 -2.10 19.25
CA LEU A 26 6.86 -2.99 18.80
C LEU A 26 7.66 -2.38 17.64
N THR A 27 7.08 -1.51 16.82
CA THR A 27 7.80 -0.79 15.76
C THR A 27 8.92 0.11 16.31
N PRO A 28 8.67 1.03 17.26
CA PRO A 28 9.73 1.84 17.87
C PRO A 28 10.72 0.99 18.66
N MET A 29 10.29 -0.10 19.29
CA MET A 29 11.21 -1.01 20.00
C MET A 29 12.11 -1.78 19.03
N ALA A 30 11.60 -2.21 17.88
CA ALA A 30 12.41 -2.81 16.83
C ALA A 30 13.39 -1.80 16.23
N LEU A 31 12.97 -0.54 16.03
CA LEU A 31 13.81 0.54 15.54
C LEU A 31 14.92 0.86 16.54
N ARG A 32 14.59 0.98 17.83
CA ARG A 32 15.54 1.13 18.93
C ARG A 32 16.55 -0.02 18.93
N CYS A 33 16.08 -1.26 18.85
CA CYS A 33 16.93 -2.43 18.78
C CYS A 33 17.90 -2.37 17.59
N ALA A 34 17.43 -1.96 16.41
CA ALA A 34 18.28 -1.79 15.24
C ALA A 34 19.37 -0.72 15.43
N VAL A 35 19.05 0.40 16.08
CA VAL A 35 20.01 1.46 16.43
C VAL A 35 21.03 0.96 17.46
N GLU A 36 20.59 0.32 18.55
CA GLU A 36 21.47 -0.20 19.62
C GLU A 36 22.37 -1.35 19.16
N LEU A 37 21.94 -2.11 18.17
CA LEU A 37 22.75 -3.14 17.51
C LEU A 37 23.68 -2.56 16.44
N GLY A 38 23.48 -1.32 15.99
CA GLY A 38 24.26 -0.72 14.90
C GLY A 38 23.92 -1.28 13.51
N ILE A 39 22.70 -1.78 13.30
CA ILE A 39 22.24 -2.35 12.03
C ILE A 39 22.39 -1.36 10.86
N PRO A 40 21.92 -0.09 10.94
CA PRO A 40 22.08 0.86 9.83
C PRO A 40 23.55 1.03 9.42
N LYS A 41 24.45 1.19 10.40
CA LYS A 41 25.88 1.35 10.13
C LYS A 41 26.50 0.08 9.53
N ALA A 42 26.09 -1.10 9.97
CA ALA A 42 26.55 -2.36 9.40
C ALA A 42 26.12 -2.54 7.94
N ILE A 43 24.86 -2.23 7.61
CA ILE A 43 24.38 -2.25 6.21
C ILE A 43 25.17 -1.25 5.37
N TYR A 44 25.38 -0.02 5.88
CA TYR A 44 26.16 1.00 5.18
C TYR A 44 27.60 0.53 4.89
N ASN A 45 28.29 -0.03 5.89
CA ASN A 45 29.65 -0.54 5.76
C ASN A 45 29.78 -1.73 4.79
N LEU A 46 28.70 -2.49 4.59
CA LEU A 46 28.61 -3.59 3.62
C LEU A 46 28.28 -3.12 2.19
N GLY A 47 28.33 -1.81 1.92
CA GLY A 47 28.03 -1.24 0.60
C GLY A 47 26.57 -0.84 0.43
N GLY A 48 25.85 -0.61 1.52
CA GLY A 48 24.47 -0.09 1.56
C GLY A 48 23.37 -1.10 1.28
N GLY A 49 23.71 -2.39 1.20
CA GLY A 49 22.77 -3.50 1.18
C GLY A 49 23.36 -4.73 1.88
N ALA A 50 22.60 -5.39 2.74
CA ALA A 50 23.03 -6.60 3.42
C ALA A 50 21.88 -7.58 3.67
N THR A 51 22.20 -8.87 3.64
CA THR A 51 21.33 -9.94 4.09
C THR A 51 21.38 -10.08 5.61
N ALA A 52 20.35 -10.72 6.20
CA ALA A 52 20.36 -11.00 7.64
C ALA A 52 21.58 -11.86 8.08
N ALA A 53 22.06 -12.76 7.22
CA ALA A 53 23.23 -13.61 7.53
C ALA A 53 24.55 -12.82 7.57
N GLU A 54 24.70 -11.85 6.65
CA GLU A 54 25.85 -10.93 6.67
C GLU A 54 25.81 -10.04 7.91
N LEU A 55 24.62 -9.58 8.32
CA LEU A 55 24.46 -8.77 9.53
C LEU A 55 24.76 -9.55 10.82
N ILE A 56 24.38 -10.83 10.91
CA ILE A 56 24.78 -11.70 12.04
C ILE A 56 26.31 -11.70 12.18
N THR A 57 27.02 -11.87 11.08
CA THR A 57 28.50 -11.89 11.06
C THR A 57 29.07 -10.51 11.39
N ALA A 58 28.60 -9.45 10.71
CA ALA A 58 29.12 -8.09 10.87
C ALA A 58 28.91 -7.52 12.28
N LEU A 59 27.81 -7.89 12.94
CA LEU A 59 27.45 -7.45 14.28
C LEU A 59 27.93 -8.41 15.38
N SER A 60 28.61 -9.51 15.01
CA SER A 60 29.06 -10.56 15.94
C SER A 60 27.93 -11.13 16.80
N LEU A 61 26.75 -11.33 16.21
CA LEU A 61 25.59 -11.91 16.89
C LEU A 61 25.65 -13.45 16.86
N PRO A 62 25.03 -14.16 17.82
CA PRO A 62 24.96 -15.61 17.79
C PRO A 62 24.24 -16.11 16.53
N PRO A 63 24.74 -17.17 15.84
CA PRO A 63 24.08 -17.73 14.65
C PRO A 63 22.64 -18.18 14.89
N SER A 64 22.32 -18.59 16.12
CA SER A 64 20.96 -18.94 16.57
C SER A 64 19.96 -17.78 16.41
N LYS A 65 20.45 -16.53 16.31
CA LYS A 65 19.61 -15.33 16.19
C LYS A 65 19.18 -14.98 14.77
N LEU A 66 19.69 -15.69 13.76
CA LEU A 66 19.38 -15.42 12.35
C LEU A 66 17.86 -15.38 12.04
N PRO A 67 17.01 -16.33 12.52
CA PRO A 67 15.58 -16.28 12.23
C PRO A 67 14.89 -15.07 12.85
N PHE A 68 15.31 -14.68 14.06
CA PHE A 68 14.76 -13.53 14.79
C PHE A 68 15.17 -12.21 14.15
N LEU A 69 16.42 -12.11 13.67
CA LEU A 69 16.89 -10.91 12.99
C LEU A 69 16.13 -10.68 11.67
N ARG A 70 15.79 -11.75 10.93
CA ARG A 70 14.94 -11.64 9.73
C ARG A 70 13.57 -11.04 10.06
N ARG A 71 12.92 -11.50 11.13
CA ARG A 71 11.59 -11.02 11.55
C ARG A 71 11.63 -9.53 11.95
N LEU A 72 12.66 -9.12 12.71
CA LEU A 72 12.89 -7.72 13.06
C LEU A 72 13.09 -6.84 11.81
N LEU A 73 13.92 -7.28 10.87
CA LEU A 73 14.19 -6.55 9.63
C LEU A 73 12.98 -6.48 8.69
N GLN A 74 12.14 -7.53 8.65
CA GLN A 74 10.89 -7.54 7.90
C GLN A 74 9.91 -6.48 8.41
N LEU A 75 9.72 -6.37 9.74
CA LEU A 75 8.88 -5.32 10.33
C LEU A 75 9.42 -3.92 9.99
N LEU A 76 10.74 -3.71 10.11
CA LEU A 76 11.38 -2.43 9.82
C LEU A 76 11.31 -2.07 8.32
N ALA A 77 11.44 -3.05 7.42
CA ALA A 77 11.28 -2.85 6.00
C ALA A 77 9.83 -2.52 5.61
N ALA A 78 8.85 -3.28 6.14
CA ALA A 78 7.42 -3.00 5.92
C ALA A 78 7.00 -1.63 6.48
N SER A 79 7.65 -1.19 7.56
CA SER A 79 7.48 0.15 8.13
C SER A 79 8.10 1.26 7.27
N GLY A 80 9.07 0.94 6.40
CA GLY A 80 9.77 1.89 5.53
C GLY A 80 11.13 2.37 6.06
N VAL A 81 11.63 1.80 7.16
CA VAL A 81 12.96 2.15 7.72
C VAL A 81 14.10 1.66 6.82
N PHE A 82 13.91 0.51 6.16
CA PHE A 82 14.80 -0.03 5.14
C PHE A 82 14.01 -0.36 3.88
N THR A 83 14.70 -0.45 2.74
CA THR A 83 14.14 -1.06 1.53
C THR A 83 14.53 -2.53 1.50
N ALA A 84 13.61 -3.44 1.16
CA ALA A 84 13.89 -4.86 1.05
C ALA A 84 13.72 -5.33 -0.41
N ASP A 85 14.77 -5.93 -0.95
CA ASP A 85 14.78 -6.58 -2.27
C ASP A 85 15.16 -8.05 -2.08
N ASP A 86 14.22 -8.97 -2.33
CA ASP A 86 14.31 -10.41 -2.05
C ASP A 86 14.66 -10.74 -0.58
N ALA A 87 15.96 -10.83 -0.28
CA ALA A 87 16.52 -11.12 1.05
C ALA A 87 17.56 -10.08 1.51
N THR A 88 17.73 -9.00 0.74
CA THR A 88 18.70 -7.93 1.00
C THR A 88 17.99 -6.69 1.52
N TYR A 89 18.45 -6.16 2.64
CA TYR A 89 17.96 -4.93 3.25
C TYR A 89 18.92 -3.78 2.91
N ARG A 90 18.38 -2.67 2.41
CA ARG A 90 19.15 -1.54 1.89
C ARG A 90 18.88 -0.25 2.67
N ILE A 91 19.90 0.59 2.71
CA ILE A 91 19.77 1.97 3.21
C ILE A 91 18.86 2.77 2.29
N ASN A 92 17.98 3.55 2.90
CA ASN A 92 17.11 4.54 2.27
C ASN A 92 17.20 5.85 3.06
N ALA A 93 16.43 6.88 2.72
CA ALA A 93 16.52 8.18 3.39
C ALA A 93 16.25 8.12 4.91
N VAL A 94 15.38 7.24 5.40
CA VAL A 94 15.09 7.08 6.84
C VAL A 94 16.26 6.43 7.57
N SER A 95 16.75 5.30 7.08
CA SER A 95 17.91 4.62 7.68
C SER A 95 19.22 5.39 7.49
N TYR A 96 19.30 6.25 6.47
CA TYR A 96 20.42 7.17 6.27
C TYR A 96 20.54 8.17 7.44
N LEU A 97 19.42 8.70 7.95
CA LEU A 97 19.41 9.57 9.13
C LEU A 97 19.90 8.89 10.43
N LEU A 98 20.09 7.57 10.42
CA LEU A 98 20.55 6.78 11.56
C LEU A 98 22.03 6.39 11.48
N LEU A 99 22.78 7.02 10.57
CA LEU A 99 24.22 6.80 10.42
C LEU A 99 24.99 7.78 11.30
N ASP A 100 25.99 7.27 12.02
CA ASP A 100 26.94 8.07 12.79
C ASP A 100 28.05 8.61 11.86
N GLY A 101 27.75 9.72 11.19
CA GLY A 101 28.65 10.37 10.24
C GLY A 101 28.71 9.66 8.88
N VAL A 102 28.55 10.44 7.81
CA VAL A 102 28.65 9.97 6.42
C VAL A 102 29.83 10.68 5.76
N PRO A 103 30.91 9.95 5.41
CA PRO A 103 32.08 10.57 4.77
C PRO A 103 31.68 11.32 3.50
N GLY A 104 32.01 12.62 3.45
CA GLY A 104 31.76 13.46 2.28
C GLY A 104 30.38 14.12 2.22
N ASP A 105 29.49 13.92 3.19
CA ASP A 105 28.26 14.72 3.33
C ASP A 105 28.24 15.52 4.64
N ASP A 106 28.76 16.76 4.55
CA ASP A 106 28.76 17.72 5.68
C ASP A 106 27.34 18.15 6.11
N ARG A 107 26.30 17.85 5.31
CA ARG A 107 24.90 18.17 5.63
C ARG A 107 24.25 17.11 6.52
N HIS A 108 24.87 15.93 6.64
CA HIS A 108 24.29 14.81 7.36
C HIS A 108 24.10 15.12 8.85
N ILE A 109 22.93 14.76 9.39
CA ILE A 109 22.61 14.90 10.80
C ILE A 109 22.15 13.54 11.32
N ASP A 110 22.88 13.06 12.33
CA ASP A 110 22.58 11.83 13.02
C ASP A 110 21.38 11.99 13.96
N HIS A 111 20.33 11.20 13.73
CA HIS A 111 19.11 11.16 14.53
C HIS A 111 19.02 9.96 15.48
N THR A 112 20.08 9.18 15.67
CA THR A 112 20.10 8.05 16.61
C THR A 112 19.73 8.49 18.04
N ALA A 113 20.27 9.62 18.51
CA ALA A 113 19.91 10.20 19.81
C ALA A 113 18.40 10.46 19.94
N PHE A 114 17.75 10.95 18.88
CA PHE A 114 16.30 11.17 18.87
C PHE A 114 15.53 9.85 19.07
N VAL A 115 15.90 8.80 18.34
CA VAL A 115 15.26 7.48 18.48
C VAL A 115 15.44 6.96 19.91
N LEU A 116 16.66 6.99 20.45
CA LEU A 116 16.96 6.43 21.77
C LEU A 116 16.28 7.21 22.91
N THR A 117 16.27 8.55 22.86
CA THR A 117 15.56 9.37 23.85
C THR A 117 14.05 9.17 23.76
N ALA A 118 13.47 9.22 22.55
CA ALA A 118 12.03 9.10 22.34
C ALA A 118 11.47 7.72 22.78
N THR A 119 12.32 6.68 22.74
CA THR A 119 11.98 5.31 23.14
C THR A 119 12.55 4.92 24.50
N SER A 120 13.01 5.89 25.30
CA SER A 120 13.55 5.66 26.64
C SER A 120 12.48 5.25 27.64
N ALA A 121 12.87 4.51 28.70
CA ALA A 121 11.95 4.12 29.77
C ALA A 121 11.21 5.33 30.37
N ARG A 122 11.92 6.44 30.62
CA ARG A 122 11.31 7.68 31.16
C ARG A 122 10.17 8.23 30.29
N TYR A 123 10.32 8.17 28.96
CA TYR A 123 9.28 8.61 28.01
C TYR A 123 8.11 7.63 27.96
N MET A 124 8.40 6.33 27.97
CA MET A 124 7.40 5.28 27.93
C MET A 124 6.56 5.26 29.22
N ASP A 125 7.20 5.31 30.38
CA ASP A 125 6.54 5.30 31.70
C ASP A 125 5.62 6.51 31.87
N ALA A 126 6.06 7.69 31.43
CA ALA A 126 5.23 8.91 31.45
C ALA A 126 3.98 8.77 30.57
N ALA A 127 4.07 8.07 29.45
CA ALA A 127 2.93 7.80 28.58
C ALA A 127 2.01 6.70 29.14
N MET A 128 2.56 5.72 29.86
CA MET A 128 1.80 4.64 30.50
C MET A 128 0.92 5.13 31.66
N ASP A 129 1.35 6.14 32.44
CA ASP A 129 0.55 6.73 33.53
C ASP A 129 -0.42 7.84 33.07
N LEU A 130 -0.72 7.95 31.77
CA LEU A 130 -1.61 9.01 31.27
C LEU A 130 -2.97 9.01 31.96
N ALA A 131 -3.59 7.85 32.20
CA ALA A 131 -4.88 7.78 32.90
C ALA A 131 -4.79 8.26 34.35
N GLY A 132 -3.72 7.89 35.06
CA GLY A 132 -3.44 8.37 36.42
C GLY A 132 -3.24 9.88 36.45
N TRP A 133 -2.53 10.44 35.46
CA TRP A 133 -2.33 11.88 35.31
C TRP A 133 -3.62 12.64 34.94
N PHE A 134 -4.49 12.06 34.10
CA PHE A 134 -5.79 12.65 33.74
C PHE A 134 -6.72 12.78 34.96
N LYS A 135 -6.63 11.87 35.93
CA LYS A 135 -7.43 11.92 37.17
C LYS A 135 -6.96 12.99 38.16
N LYS A 136 -5.74 13.53 38.01
CA LYS A 136 -5.13 14.50 38.93
C LYS A 136 -5.22 15.93 38.37
N ASP A 137 -5.61 16.91 39.19
CA ASP A 137 -5.59 18.32 38.81
C ASP A 137 -4.20 18.94 39.07
N VAL A 138 -3.25 18.62 38.19
CA VAL A 138 -1.86 19.10 38.28
C VAL A 138 -1.46 19.84 37.01
N ALA A 139 -0.68 20.91 37.18
CA ALA A 139 -0.13 21.73 36.08
C ALA A 139 1.14 21.13 35.45
N ALA A 140 1.82 20.21 36.14
CA ALA A 140 2.99 19.51 35.63
C ALA A 140 2.62 18.60 34.44
N SER A 141 3.54 18.45 33.48
CA SER A 141 3.38 17.44 32.42
C SER A 141 3.42 16.02 33.02
N PRO A 142 2.90 14.98 32.34
CA PRO A 142 3.04 13.59 32.78
C PRO A 142 4.50 13.22 33.11
N PHE A 143 5.43 13.61 32.24
CA PHE A 143 6.86 13.39 32.45
C PHE A 143 7.39 14.10 33.70
N GLU A 144 7.08 15.38 33.90
CA GLU A 144 7.51 16.16 35.07
C GLU A 144 6.90 15.60 36.36
N ALA A 145 5.62 15.23 36.33
CA ALA A 145 4.91 14.66 37.46
C ALA A 145 5.49 13.30 37.90
N LEU A 146 5.95 12.50 36.95
CA LEU A 146 6.54 11.18 37.21
C LEU A 146 8.00 11.29 37.67
N ASN A 147 8.81 12.10 36.99
CA ASN A 147 10.26 12.14 37.19
C ASN A 147 10.69 13.21 38.22
N GLY A 148 9.80 14.14 38.60
CA GLY A 148 10.12 15.25 39.51
C GLY A 148 11.03 16.32 38.91
N ALA A 149 11.31 16.25 37.60
CA ALA A 149 12.20 17.16 36.89
C ALA A 149 11.66 17.49 35.49
N THR A 150 11.92 18.72 35.03
CA THR A 150 11.57 19.14 33.67
C THR A 150 12.63 18.66 32.67
N LEU A 151 12.19 18.09 31.54
CA LEU A 151 13.00 17.39 30.55
C LEU A 151 14.33 18.08 30.15
N PHE A 152 14.28 19.39 29.85
CA PHE A 152 15.41 20.16 29.34
C PHE A 152 15.93 21.22 30.33
N HIS A 153 15.70 21.00 31.63
CA HIS A 153 16.11 21.92 32.70
C HIS A 153 17.26 21.31 33.52
N GLU A 154 18.08 22.13 34.19
CA GLU A 154 19.20 21.71 35.04
C GLU A 154 18.80 20.69 36.13
N SER A 155 17.52 20.67 36.52
CA SER A 155 16.97 19.65 37.41
C SER A 155 17.07 18.23 36.85
N MET A 156 16.94 18.06 35.52
CA MET A 156 17.10 16.76 34.87
C MET A 156 18.58 16.39 34.80
N GLU A 157 19.47 17.34 34.52
CA GLU A 157 20.92 17.10 34.58
C GLU A 157 21.37 16.61 35.95
N SER A 158 20.83 17.23 37.01
CA SER A 158 21.10 16.84 38.39
C SER A 158 20.55 15.46 38.75
N LEU A 159 19.46 15.04 38.07
CA LEU A 159 18.81 13.74 38.29
C LEU A 159 19.50 12.62 37.49
N ASP A 160 19.85 12.90 36.24
CA ASP A 160 20.32 11.94 35.24
C ASP A 160 21.02 12.69 34.09
N ALA A 161 22.32 12.97 34.28
CA ALA A 161 23.13 13.73 33.33
C ALA A 161 23.24 13.05 31.96
N ASP A 162 23.30 11.71 31.92
CA ASP A 162 23.41 10.95 30.68
C ASP A 162 22.12 11.06 29.86
N PHE A 163 20.97 10.87 30.51
CA PHE A 163 19.68 11.07 29.85
C PHE A 163 19.48 12.52 29.40
N HIS A 164 19.83 13.49 30.24
CA HIS A 164 19.75 14.91 29.89
C HIS A 164 20.61 15.23 28.67
N GLY A 165 21.85 14.73 28.63
CA GLY A 165 22.76 14.89 27.49
C GLY A 165 22.21 14.26 26.21
N ALA A 166 21.67 13.04 26.29
CA ALA A 166 21.02 12.38 25.16
C ALA A 166 19.79 13.16 24.67
N ALA A 167 18.95 13.66 25.57
CA ALA A 167 17.78 14.46 25.23
C ALA A 167 18.16 15.79 24.56
N LYS A 168 19.26 16.42 25.00
CA LYS A 168 19.81 17.61 24.34
C LYS A 168 20.30 17.29 22.93
N ALA A 169 21.06 16.21 22.75
CA ALA A 169 21.52 15.78 21.42
C ALA A 169 20.35 15.43 20.48
N ALA A 170 19.32 14.77 20.99
CA ALA A 170 18.09 14.48 20.27
C ALA A 170 17.39 15.76 19.77
N LEU A 171 17.29 16.76 20.65
CA LEU A 171 16.72 18.06 20.32
C LEU A 171 17.54 18.78 19.26
N GLU A 172 18.87 18.84 19.41
CA GLU A 172 19.77 19.45 18.43
C GLU A 172 19.64 18.79 17.05
N ALA A 173 19.60 17.46 16.98
CA ALA A 173 19.42 16.73 15.72
C ALA A 173 18.07 17.08 15.06
N HIS A 174 16.98 17.01 15.84
CA HIS A 174 15.63 17.40 15.41
C HIS A 174 15.64 18.81 14.79
N ASP A 175 16.22 19.75 15.52
CA ASP A 175 16.20 21.17 15.22
C ASP A 175 17.05 21.56 14.00
N ASN A 176 18.16 20.87 13.77
CA ASN A 176 19.18 21.35 12.85
C ASN A 176 19.01 20.90 11.40
N LEU A 177 18.28 19.82 11.12
CA LEU A 177 18.18 19.26 9.75
C LEU A 177 17.61 20.27 8.74
N GLY A 178 16.64 21.07 9.19
CA GLY A 178 15.98 22.06 8.34
C GLY A 178 16.76 23.36 8.12
N ILE A 179 17.85 23.63 8.86
CA ILE A 179 18.49 24.95 8.86
C ILE A 179 19.16 25.24 7.52
N GLU A 180 20.00 24.33 7.02
CA GLU A 180 20.73 24.58 5.77
C GLU A 180 19.80 24.58 4.56
N ILE A 181 18.81 23.69 4.55
CA ILE A 181 17.75 23.67 3.55
C ILE A 181 17.03 25.02 3.55
N ALA A 182 16.66 25.51 4.73
CA ALA A 182 16.01 26.81 4.88
C ALA A 182 16.89 27.96 4.38
N MET A 183 18.19 27.95 4.64
CA MET A 183 19.11 29.01 4.19
C MET A 183 19.32 29.00 2.68
N ARG A 184 19.17 27.85 2.01
CA ARG A 184 19.21 27.73 0.54
C ARG A 184 17.89 28.16 -0.09
N GLU A 185 16.77 27.65 0.43
CA GLU A 185 15.45 27.85 -0.18
C GLU A 185 14.79 29.17 0.17
N PHE A 186 15.18 29.81 1.27
CA PHE A 186 14.60 31.07 1.76
C PHE A 186 15.62 32.21 1.75
N ARG A 187 16.59 32.19 0.83
CA ARG A 187 17.61 33.24 0.76
C ARG A 187 16.99 34.64 0.68
N ASP A 188 15.98 34.81 -0.17
CA ASP A 188 15.23 36.06 -0.37
C ASP A 188 14.55 36.57 0.91
N LEU A 189 14.22 35.69 1.87
CA LEU A 189 13.60 36.08 3.14
C LEU A 189 14.53 36.94 4.00
N PHE A 190 15.83 36.67 3.90
CA PHE A 190 16.87 37.33 4.67
C PHE A 190 17.52 38.50 3.92
N GLU A 191 17.16 38.73 2.65
CA GLU A 191 17.62 39.90 1.91
C GLU A 191 17.06 41.20 2.50
N GLY A 192 17.92 42.22 2.60
CA GLY A 192 17.59 43.51 3.18
C GLY A 192 17.45 43.51 4.72
N ILE A 193 17.77 42.39 5.38
CA ILE A 193 17.90 42.34 6.84
C ILE A 193 19.29 42.87 7.24
N GLU A 194 19.34 43.83 8.16
CA GLU A 194 20.59 44.39 8.68
C GLU A 194 20.92 43.90 10.11
N SER A 195 19.89 43.55 10.87
CA SER A 195 20.04 43.07 12.25
C SER A 195 18.97 42.06 12.63
N THR A 196 19.40 40.98 13.30
CA THR A 196 18.52 39.89 13.72
C THR A 196 18.79 39.52 15.17
N THR A 197 17.74 39.34 15.96
CA THR A 197 17.79 38.66 17.25
C THR A 197 17.25 37.24 17.09
N TYR A 198 18.09 36.23 17.22
CA TYR A 198 17.70 34.82 17.28
C TYR A 198 17.46 34.42 18.73
N ILE A 199 16.26 33.92 19.03
CA ILE A 199 15.93 33.39 20.36
C ILE A 199 16.34 31.92 20.38
N CYS A 200 17.42 31.64 21.09
CA CYS A 200 17.98 30.31 21.26
C CYS A 200 17.43 29.72 22.56
N GLY A 201 16.52 28.74 22.44
CA GLY A 201 15.89 28.11 23.60
C GLY A 201 16.86 27.31 24.47
N TYR A 202 17.65 26.42 23.85
CA TYR A 202 18.38 25.35 24.55
C TYR A 202 19.90 25.33 24.32
N GLY A 203 20.50 26.47 23.97
CA GLY A 203 21.96 26.60 23.89
C GLY A 203 22.60 26.21 22.55
N ASP A 204 21.81 26.00 21.49
CA ASP A 204 22.29 25.77 20.14
C ASP A 204 22.25 27.04 19.27
N ASP A 205 23.42 27.58 18.95
CA ASP A 205 23.62 28.75 18.08
C ASP A 205 23.90 28.38 16.61
N LYS A 206 23.73 27.11 16.19
CA LYS A 206 23.98 26.67 14.81
C LYS A 206 23.20 27.50 13.78
N PHE A 207 21.94 27.84 14.06
CA PHE A 207 21.15 28.73 13.20
C PHE A 207 21.86 30.07 12.97
N ALA A 208 22.33 30.71 14.03
CA ALA A 208 23.01 32.00 13.95
C ALA A 208 24.33 31.90 13.18
N ARG A 209 25.12 30.83 13.40
CA ARG A 209 26.36 30.58 12.65
C ARG A 209 26.10 30.39 11.15
N VAL A 210 25.11 29.60 10.77
CA VAL A 210 24.77 29.38 9.36
C VAL A 210 24.24 30.69 8.74
N LEU A 211 23.42 31.45 9.48
CA LEU A 211 22.91 32.74 9.03
C LEU A 211 24.02 33.74 8.74
N VAL A 212 24.96 33.98 9.67
CA VAL A 212 26.05 34.95 9.46
C VAL A 212 27.07 34.47 8.42
N LYS A 213 27.24 33.16 8.25
CA LYS A 213 28.05 32.59 7.16
C LYS A 213 27.42 32.85 5.80
N ALA A 214 26.10 32.69 5.69
CA ALA A 214 25.35 32.92 4.44
C ALA A 214 25.16 34.41 4.14
N PHE A 215 25.04 35.25 5.17
CA PHE A 215 24.79 36.68 5.09
C PHE A 215 25.71 37.48 6.04
N PRO A 216 26.98 37.69 5.67
CA PRO A 216 27.98 38.32 6.56
C PRO A 216 27.66 39.76 6.97
N HIS A 217 26.73 40.43 6.29
CA HIS A 217 26.30 41.79 6.60
C HIS A 217 25.27 41.85 7.75
N ILE A 218 24.61 40.73 8.08
CA ILE A 218 23.59 40.69 9.14
C ILE A 218 24.28 40.70 10.50
N ARG A 219 23.96 41.71 11.32
CA ARG A 219 24.35 41.71 12.74
C ARG A 219 23.44 40.78 13.52
N CYS A 220 23.93 39.61 13.90
CA CYS A 220 23.16 38.62 14.63
C CYS A 220 23.41 38.72 16.15
N THR A 221 22.33 38.84 16.92
CA THR A 221 22.33 38.67 18.38
C THR A 221 21.63 37.36 18.73
N VAL A 222 22.28 36.51 19.53
CA VAL A 222 21.68 35.31 20.10
C VAL A 222 21.25 35.61 21.53
N LEU A 223 19.95 35.49 21.82
CA LEU A 223 19.40 35.55 23.16
C LEU A 223 19.23 34.14 23.69
N SER A 224 19.83 33.82 24.85
CA SER A 224 19.62 32.56 25.56
C SER A 224 19.51 32.79 27.07
N TYR A 225 19.03 31.79 27.81
CA TYR A 225 19.18 31.80 29.27
C TYR A 225 20.67 31.82 29.69
N PRO A 226 20.99 32.31 30.90
CA PRO A 226 22.35 32.32 31.42
C PRO A 226 23.02 30.95 31.34
N ASN A 227 24.32 30.91 31.05
CA ASN A 227 25.15 29.70 30.98
C ASN A 227 24.74 28.62 29.94
N MET A 228 23.73 28.84 29.09
CA MET A 228 23.30 27.85 28.10
C MET A 228 24.27 27.66 26.93
N ILE A 229 25.02 28.71 26.57
CA ILE A 229 26.03 28.68 25.51
C ILE A 229 27.40 28.80 26.16
N ASP A 230 28.26 27.81 25.94
CA ASP A 230 29.56 27.72 26.58
C ASP A 230 30.55 28.78 26.05
N ALA A 231 31.56 29.07 26.87
CA ALA A 231 32.55 30.11 26.56
C ALA A 231 33.42 29.79 25.32
N ALA A 232 33.66 28.52 25.01
CA ALA A 232 34.45 28.12 23.86
C ALA A 232 33.66 28.37 22.56
N THR A 233 32.37 28.07 22.54
CA THR A 233 31.45 28.39 21.44
C THR A 233 31.37 29.90 21.21
N LYS A 234 31.16 30.70 22.28
CA LYS A 234 31.17 32.17 22.19
C LYS A 234 32.49 32.71 21.61
N LYS A 235 33.63 32.14 22.02
CA LYS A 235 34.95 32.52 21.52
C LYS A 235 35.16 32.14 20.05
N ALA A 236 34.69 30.95 19.64
CA ALA A 236 34.82 30.46 18.27
C ALA A 236 34.08 31.33 17.25
N ALA A 237 33.00 32.01 17.66
CA ALA A 237 32.27 32.96 16.83
C ALA A 237 33.06 34.25 16.49
N GLY A 238 34.22 34.48 17.09
CA GLY A 238 35.15 35.55 16.69
C GLY A 238 34.58 36.97 16.79
N GLY A 239 33.53 37.18 17.59
CA GLY A 239 32.83 38.47 17.71
C GLY A 239 31.84 38.79 16.59
N VAL A 240 31.62 37.87 15.63
CA VAL A 240 30.65 38.05 14.53
C VAL A 240 29.21 37.91 15.03
N ILE A 241 29.01 37.10 16.07
CA ILE A 241 27.72 36.90 16.75
C ILE A 241 27.80 37.56 18.13
N ASN A 242 26.79 38.36 18.46
CA ASN A 242 26.64 38.95 19.79
C ASN A 242 25.80 38.01 20.67
N TYR A 243 26.33 37.55 21.80
CA TYR A 243 25.59 36.69 22.73
C TYR A 243 25.06 37.51 23.90
N VAL A 244 23.76 37.44 24.14
CA VAL A 244 23.08 38.13 25.24
C VAL A 244 22.40 37.09 26.12
N GLU A 245 22.74 37.11 27.41
CA GLU A 245 22.08 36.30 28.42
C GLU A 245 20.86 37.04 28.94
N GLY A 246 19.70 36.40 28.95
CA GLY A 246 18.47 37.02 29.39
C GLY A 246 17.26 36.12 29.29
N ASP A 247 16.13 36.64 29.77
CA ASP A 247 14.85 35.95 29.78
C ASP A 247 13.90 36.52 28.71
N MET A 248 13.50 35.68 27.76
CA MET A 248 12.63 36.07 26.64
C MET A 248 11.21 36.50 27.08
N PHE A 249 10.76 36.11 28.28
CA PHE A 249 9.50 36.58 28.85
C PHE A 249 9.60 38.04 29.34
N SER A 250 10.81 38.48 29.67
CA SER A 250 11.09 39.78 30.27
C SER A 250 11.47 40.83 29.22
N SER A 251 12.51 40.57 28.42
CA SER A 251 13.01 41.50 27.41
C SER A 251 13.76 40.79 26.28
N ILE A 252 13.53 41.21 25.05
CA ILE A 252 14.25 40.73 23.87
C ILE A 252 15.10 41.87 23.30
N PRO A 253 16.41 41.65 23.00
CA PRO A 253 17.27 42.66 22.40
C PRO A 253 16.66 43.25 21.12
N PRO A 254 16.59 44.60 20.99
CA PRO A 254 16.02 45.23 19.81
C PRO A 254 16.80 44.91 18.53
N SER A 255 16.08 44.60 17.46
CA SER A 255 16.64 44.35 16.13
C SER A 255 15.57 44.55 15.06
N GLN A 256 15.97 44.62 13.80
CA GLN A 256 15.01 44.70 12.70
C GLN A 256 14.15 43.42 12.62
N THR A 257 14.76 42.26 12.85
CA THR A 257 14.07 40.96 12.78
C THR A 257 14.27 40.12 14.04
N VAL A 258 13.21 39.57 14.61
CA VAL A 258 13.30 38.52 15.63
C VAL A 258 13.00 37.16 15.01
N VAL A 259 13.82 36.15 15.30
CA VAL A 259 13.63 34.77 14.81
C VAL A 259 13.37 33.83 15.98
N LEU A 260 12.27 33.08 15.88
CA LEU A 260 11.90 31.98 16.77
C LEU A 260 11.88 30.69 15.94
N LYS A 261 12.74 29.73 16.28
CA LYS A 261 12.76 28.41 15.61
C LYS A 261 12.44 27.34 16.65
N LEU A 262 11.33 26.63 16.46
CA LEU A 262 10.90 25.52 17.33
C LEU A 262 10.91 25.89 18.82
N ILE A 263 10.57 27.15 19.12
CA ILE A 263 10.48 27.65 20.49
C ILE A 263 9.04 27.54 20.98
N LEU A 264 8.09 28.05 20.19
CA LEU A 264 6.72 28.27 20.66
C LEU A 264 5.93 26.97 20.84
N HIS A 265 6.29 25.88 20.15
CA HIS A 265 5.68 24.57 20.41
C HIS A 265 5.99 23.97 21.80
N HIS A 266 7.00 24.47 22.53
CA HIS A 266 7.33 24.01 23.89
C HIS A 266 6.43 24.63 24.97
N TRP A 267 5.63 25.64 24.62
CA TRP A 267 4.90 26.47 25.58
C TRP A 267 3.39 26.44 25.36
N PRO A 268 2.59 26.63 26.43
CA PRO A 268 1.15 26.84 26.32
C PRO A 268 0.84 28.20 25.67
N ASP A 269 -0.41 28.37 25.22
CA ASP A 269 -0.82 29.54 24.43
C ASP A 269 -0.61 30.87 25.16
N GLU A 270 -0.87 30.91 26.47
CA GLU A 270 -0.68 32.10 27.31
C GLU A 270 0.78 32.55 27.35
N ASP A 271 1.72 31.61 27.38
CA ASP A 271 3.14 31.88 27.42
C ASP A 271 3.69 32.23 26.04
N CYS A 272 3.19 31.58 24.98
CA CYS A 272 3.48 32.01 23.61
C CYS A 272 3.07 33.47 23.38
N VAL A 273 1.90 33.89 23.86
CA VAL A 273 1.43 35.28 23.74
C VAL A 273 2.38 36.26 24.45
N LYS A 274 2.90 35.92 25.64
CA LYS A 274 3.87 36.75 26.36
C LYS A 274 5.19 36.89 25.60
N ILE A 275 5.72 35.78 25.07
CA ILE A 275 6.95 35.77 24.28
C ILE A 275 6.76 36.63 23.01
N LEU A 276 5.68 36.39 22.28
CA LEU A 276 5.32 37.12 21.06
C LEU A 276 5.13 38.62 21.32
N TYR A 277 4.55 38.99 22.47
CA TYR A 277 4.42 40.38 22.88
C TYR A 277 5.79 41.06 23.07
N GLN A 278 6.76 40.38 23.67
CA GLN A 278 8.13 40.90 23.79
C GLN A 278 8.82 40.97 22.42
N CYS A 279 8.59 39.98 21.53
CA CYS A 279 9.12 40.01 20.17
C CYS A 279 8.63 41.24 19.42
N ARG A 280 7.33 41.54 19.53
CA ARG A 280 6.71 42.74 18.93
C ARG A 280 7.34 44.03 19.45
N LYS A 281 7.69 44.11 20.74
CA LYS A 281 8.36 45.28 21.33
C LYS A 281 9.81 45.45 20.88
N ALA A 282 10.48 44.35 20.50
CA ALA A 282 11.87 44.34 20.09
C ALA A 282 12.07 44.74 18.61
N ILE A 283 11.01 44.75 17.80
CA ILE A 283 11.09 45.11 16.37
C ILE A 283 10.55 46.52 16.09
N PRO A 284 11.08 47.22 15.07
CA PRO A 284 10.49 48.46 14.59
C PRO A 284 9.12 48.22 13.90
N PRO A 285 8.36 49.27 13.57
CA PRO A 285 7.16 49.15 12.74
C PRO A 285 7.43 48.49 11.38
N ARG A 286 6.42 47.85 10.78
CA ARG A 286 6.57 47.16 9.48
C ARG A 286 7.12 48.06 8.36
N LYS A 287 6.68 49.33 8.32
CA LYS A 287 7.15 50.33 7.34
C LYS A 287 8.65 50.60 7.41
N ASP A 288 9.26 50.34 8.56
CA ASP A 288 10.69 50.53 8.84
C ASP A 288 11.44 49.18 8.77
N GLY A 289 10.81 48.16 8.17
CA GLY A 289 11.39 46.83 7.93
C GLY A 289 11.19 45.79 9.03
N GLY A 290 10.47 46.12 10.11
CA GLY A 290 10.28 45.21 11.23
C GLY A 290 9.49 43.94 10.91
N LYS A 291 9.98 42.78 11.38
CA LYS A 291 9.28 41.49 11.25
C LYS A 291 9.68 40.48 12.35
N VAL A 292 8.75 39.59 12.70
CA VAL A 292 9.06 38.38 13.48
C VAL A 292 8.88 37.18 12.57
N LEU A 293 9.92 36.35 12.48
CA LEU A 293 9.93 35.11 11.72
C LEU A 293 9.83 33.93 12.68
N ILE A 294 8.88 33.04 12.42
CA ILE A 294 8.60 31.89 13.28
C ILE A 294 8.66 30.65 12.41
N GLY A 295 9.60 29.75 12.69
CA GLY A 295 9.63 28.42 12.10
C GLY A 295 9.15 27.40 13.12
N ASP A 296 7.96 26.84 12.93
CA ASP A 296 7.39 25.86 13.85
C ASP A 296 6.49 24.84 13.13
N ILE A 297 6.10 23.78 13.81
CA ILE A 297 5.22 22.74 13.24
C ILE A 297 3.78 23.28 13.14
N VAL A 298 3.11 22.95 12.04
CA VAL A 298 1.73 23.37 11.77
C VAL A 298 0.90 22.15 11.43
N ILE A 299 -0.11 21.87 12.25
CA ILE A 299 -1.06 20.79 11.95
C ILE A 299 -1.89 21.23 10.73
N ASP A 300 -1.77 20.50 9.63
CA ASP A 300 -2.63 20.66 8.46
C ASP A 300 -3.49 19.41 8.30
N TYR A 301 -4.80 19.58 8.51
CA TYR A 301 -5.78 18.50 8.38
C TYR A 301 -6.04 18.09 6.91
N SER A 302 -5.47 18.81 5.94
CA SER A 302 -5.51 18.45 4.52
C SER A 302 -4.28 17.65 4.05
N ASP A 303 -3.32 17.42 4.94
CA ASP A 303 -2.14 16.58 4.65
C ASP A 303 -2.52 15.11 4.39
N SER A 304 -1.56 14.35 3.88
CA SER A 304 -1.68 12.89 3.80
C SER A 304 -1.94 12.30 5.19
N LYS A 305 -2.62 11.14 5.22
CA LYS A 305 -2.91 10.43 6.48
C LYS A 305 -1.65 10.19 7.33
N THR A 306 -0.53 9.87 6.69
CA THR A 306 0.74 9.60 7.38
C THR A 306 1.33 10.87 7.99
N MET A 307 1.32 12.00 7.28
CA MET A 307 1.84 13.26 7.80
C MET A 307 0.95 13.82 8.92
N LEU A 308 -0.38 13.71 8.78
CA LEU A 308 -1.32 14.05 9.84
C LEU A 308 -1.09 13.20 11.10
N GLU A 309 -0.89 11.89 10.94
CA GLU A 309 -0.54 11.00 12.06
C GLU A 309 0.75 11.45 12.76
N THR A 310 1.82 11.78 12.01
CA THR A 310 3.06 12.34 12.58
C THR A 310 2.80 13.61 13.39
N HIS A 311 1.99 14.54 12.88
CA HIS A 311 1.64 15.77 13.58
C HIS A 311 0.92 15.50 14.91
N LEU A 312 -0.04 14.56 14.91
CA LEU A 312 -0.81 14.21 16.10
C LEU A 312 0.02 13.42 17.13
N LEU A 313 0.92 12.54 16.67
CA LEU A 313 1.87 11.86 17.54
C LEU A 313 2.84 12.86 18.19
N MET A 314 3.35 13.81 17.43
CA MET A 314 4.18 14.88 17.97
C MET A 314 3.38 15.75 18.95
N ASP A 315 2.11 16.04 18.67
CA ASP A 315 1.24 16.78 19.61
C ASP A 315 1.05 16.02 20.92
N VAL A 316 0.70 14.74 20.89
CA VAL A 316 0.58 13.92 22.11
C VAL A 316 1.95 13.75 22.79
N GLY A 317 3.05 13.68 22.04
CA GLY A 317 4.41 13.69 22.59
C GLY A 317 4.70 14.96 23.38
N MET A 318 4.36 16.13 22.82
CA MET A 318 4.51 17.41 23.52
C MET A 318 3.63 17.49 24.77
N MET A 319 2.42 16.92 24.73
CA MET A 319 1.54 16.81 25.91
C MET A 319 2.18 16.00 27.03
N THR A 320 2.79 14.88 26.69
CA THR A 320 3.33 13.92 27.67
C THR A 320 4.66 14.40 28.24
N MET A 321 5.55 14.93 27.39
CA MET A 321 6.93 15.24 27.77
C MET A 321 7.13 16.68 28.24
N THR A 322 6.29 17.61 27.77
CA THR A 322 6.45 19.04 28.02
C THR A 322 5.12 19.69 28.38
N LYS A 323 5.09 21.01 28.53
CA LYS A 323 3.84 21.81 28.66
C LYS A 323 3.37 22.35 27.32
N GLY A 324 4.03 21.94 26.23
CA GLY A 324 3.83 22.42 24.89
C GLY A 324 2.71 21.73 24.12
N ARG A 325 2.55 22.18 22.88
CA ARG A 325 1.58 21.63 21.92
C ARG A 325 1.92 21.99 20.49
N GLN A 326 1.44 21.16 19.57
CA GLN A 326 1.34 21.52 18.17
C GLN A 326 0.02 22.26 17.91
N ARG A 327 0.05 23.17 16.93
CA ARG A 327 -1.06 24.08 16.63
C ARG A 327 -1.43 24.02 15.15
N ASP A 328 -2.72 24.08 14.87
CA ASP A 328 -3.18 24.36 13.51
C ASP A 328 -3.05 25.84 13.17
N GLU A 329 -3.28 26.21 11.91
CA GLU A 329 -3.18 27.60 11.46
C GLU A 329 -4.12 28.55 12.20
N ASN A 330 -5.34 28.11 12.54
CA ASN A 330 -6.32 28.96 13.22
C ASN A 330 -5.88 29.22 14.68
N GLU A 331 -5.28 28.25 15.34
CA GLU A 331 -4.68 28.40 16.66
C GLU A 331 -3.47 29.34 16.62
N TRP A 332 -2.58 29.20 15.62
CA TRP A 332 -1.48 30.15 15.39
C TRP A 332 -1.99 31.58 15.19
N ARG A 333 -3.00 31.76 14.34
CA ARG A 333 -3.66 33.05 14.13
C ARG A 333 -4.14 33.66 15.44
N GLN A 334 -4.81 32.88 16.28
CA GLN A 334 -5.34 33.39 17.55
C GLN A 334 -4.25 33.92 18.47
N ILE A 335 -3.13 33.23 18.61
CA ILE A 335 -2.04 33.68 19.48
C ILE A 335 -1.30 34.90 18.91
N PHE A 336 -1.16 35.01 17.57
CA PHE A 336 -0.60 36.22 16.95
C PHE A 336 -1.47 37.45 17.20
N MET A 337 -2.79 37.30 17.05
CA MET A 337 -3.74 38.39 17.29
C MET A 337 -3.78 38.79 18.77
N LYS A 338 -3.77 37.83 19.70
CA LYS A 338 -3.71 38.09 21.14
C LYS A 338 -2.41 38.78 21.57
N ALA A 339 -1.29 38.46 20.92
CA ALA A 339 -0.01 39.17 21.13
C ALA A 339 -0.01 40.60 20.55
N GLY A 340 -1.06 40.96 19.80
CA GLY A 340 -1.30 42.28 19.26
C GLY A 340 -0.56 42.56 17.95
N PHE A 341 -0.27 41.53 17.16
CA PHE A 341 0.04 41.70 15.74
C PHE A 341 -1.24 42.01 14.96
N SER A 342 -1.09 42.75 13.86
CA SER A 342 -2.24 43.16 13.03
C SER A 342 -2.62 42.12 11.97
N ASP A 343 -1.65 41.30 11.54
CA ASP A 343 -1.82 40.27 10.53
C ASP A 343 -0.63 39.29 10.56
N TYR A 344 -0.68 38.20 9.79
CA TYR A 344 0.44 37.28 9.58
C TYR A 344 0.42 36.70 8.16
N LYS A 345 1.54 36.15 7.72
CA LYS A 345 1.67 35.38 6.48
C LYS A 345 2.33 34.06 6.76
N ILE A 346 1.82 32.98 6.17
CA ILE A 346 2.57 31.74 6.01
C ILE A 346 3.40 31.91 4.74
N LEU A 347 4.72 32.00 4.90
CA LEU A 347 5.63 32.23 3.79
C LEU A 347 5.87 30.96 2.97
N LYS A 348 6.07 29.83 3.66
CA LYS A 348 6.26 28.52 3.04
C LYS A 348 6.05 27.40 4.05
N LYS A 349 5.74 26.21 3.55
CA LYS A 349 5.78 24.94 4.29
C LYS A 349 6.90 24.06 3.72
N PHE A 350 7.64 23.37 4.59
CA PHE A 350 8.67 22.41 4.19
C PHE A 350 8.74 21.26 5.21
N GLY A 351 8.52 20.03 4.74
CA GLY A 351 8.19 18.91 5.62
C GLY A 351 6.99 19.25 6.51
N ALA A 352 7.09 18.91 7.80
CA ALA A 352 6.07 19.22 8.82
C ALA A 352 6.03 20.68 9.31
N ARG A 353 6.93 21.55 8.81
CA ARG A 353 7.18 22.88 9.36
C ARG A 353 6.58 23.98 8.49
N GLY A 354 6.02 24.99 9.13
CA GLY A 354 5.60 26.25 8.51
C GLY A 354 6.51 27.40 8.94
N VAL A 355 6.79 28.32 8.01
CA VAL A 355 7.45 29.60 8.30
C VAL A 355 6.42 30.70 8.28
N PHE A 356 6.26 31.40 9.40
CA PHE A 356 5.37 32.53 9.54
C PHE A 356 6.14 33.85 9.58
N GLU A 357 5.55 34.88 9.00
CA GLU A 357 5.92 36.27 9.20
C GLU A 357 4.75 37.03 9.84
N THR A 358 4.94 37.58 11.04
CA THR A 358 3.91 38.42 11.68
C THR A 358 4.05 39.87 11.23
N ILE A 359 2.92 40.57 11.03
CA ILE A 359 2.85 41.96 10.55
C ILE A 359 2.42 42.90 11.67
N ASN A 360 3.23 43.93 11.91
CA ASN A 360 2.98 44.96 12.93
C ASN A 360 2.76 46.35 12.29
N ASN A 361 1.50 46.76 12.16
CA ASN A 361 1.11 48.11 11.72
C ASN A 361 0.56 48.94 12.89
N PRO A 362 1.38 49.78 13.54
CA PRO A 362 0.91 50.62 14.64
C PRO A 362 -0.16 51.61 14.15
N GLY A 363 -1.38 51.54 14.71
CA GLY A 363 -2.48 52.48 14.46
C GLY A 363 -3.77 51.89 13.90
N LYS A 364 -3.80 50.63 13.43
CA LYS A 364 -5.06 49.94 13.12
C LYS A 364 -5.60 49.26 14.38
N SER A 365 -6.51 49.92 15.09
CA SER A 365 -7.36 49.29 16.12
C SER A 365 -8.11 48.08 15.52
N SER A 366 -8.21 47.00 16.29
CA SER A 366 -8.76 45.68 15.95
C SER A 366 -10.28 45.64 15.74
N THR A 367 -10.91 46.71 15.25
CA THR A 367 -12.38 46.84 15.25
C THR A 367 -13.10 46.60 13.93
N ASN A 368 -12.42 46.33 12.79
CA ASN A 368 -13.14 46.04 11.54
C ASN A 368 -12.39 45.05 10.64
N LEU A 369 -12.64 43.75 10.80
CA LEU A 369 -12.19 42.69 9.87
C LEU A 369 -13.23 41.54 9.82
N PHE A 370 -14.49 41.88 9.55
CA PHE A 370 -15.52 40.92 9.11
C PHE A 370 -16.07 41.37 7.75
N ALA A 371 -15.20 41.51 6.75
CA ALA A 371 -15.59 41.63 5.36
C ALA A 371 -14.37 41.49 4.45
N ASP A 372 -13.84 40.27 4.32
CA ASP A 372 -13.49 39.73 3.00
C ASP A 372 -13.22 38.23 3.12
N LYS A 373 -14.07 37.42 2.51
CA LYS A 373 -13.86 35.98 2.33
C LYS A 373 -13.47 35.75 0.87
N SER A 374 -12.18 35.83 0.57
CA SER A 374 -11.62 35.11 -0.56
C SER A 374 -10.91 33.88 -0.02
N HIS A 375 -11.52 32.71 -0.20
CA HIS A 375 -10.85 31.42 -0.07
C HIS A 375 -9.69 31.38 -1.07
N THR A 376 -8.46 31.60 -0.61
CA THR A 376 -7.26 31.25 -1.37
C THR A 376 -6.92 29.80 -1.05
N THR A 377 -7.52 28.89 -1.81
CA THR A 377 -7.06 27.50 -1.93
C THR A 377 -5.66 27.53 -2.54
N LEU A 378 -4.62 27.30 -1.74
CA LEU A 378 -3.28 27.05 -2.24
C LEU A 378 -3.27 25.66 -2.85
N HIS A 379 -3.29 25.60 -4.19
CA HIS A 379 -3.00 24.38 -4.92
C HIS A 379 -1.55 23.96 -4.65
N ASN A 380 -1.39 22.79 -4.02
CA ASN A 380 -0.14 22.04 -4.00
C ASN A 380 0.34 21.87 -5.45
N ARG A 381 1.46 22.50 -5.82
CA ARG A 381 2.18 22.16 -7.04
C ARG A 381 2.93 20.87 -6.78
N SER A 382 2.33 19.74 -7.16
CA SER A 382 3.05 18.50 -7.35
C SER A 382 4.06 18.69 -8.49
N THR A 383 5.34 18.75 -8.17
CA THR A 383 6.41 18.58 -9.16
C THR A 383 6.47 17.10 -9.54
N SER A 384 5.87 16.74 -10.67
CA SER A 384 6.13 15.46 -11.34
C SER A 384 7.53 15.51 -11.95
N TYR A 385 8.49 14.81 -11.35
CA TYR A 385 9.79 14.59 -11.97
C TYR A 385 9.67 13.52 -13.04
N HIS A 386 9.96 13.91 -14.29
CA HIS A 386 10.24 12.98 -15.38
C HIS A 386 11.59 12.29 -15.14
N GLY A 387 11.59 10.97 -15.33
CA GLY A 387 12.81 10.18 -15.40
C GLY A 387 13.69 10.63 -16.57
N ALA A 388 14.98 10.75 -16.31
CA ALA A 388 15.99 10.82 -17.35
C ALA A 388 16.83 9.53 -17.29
N PRO A 389 17.17 8.93 -18.45
CA PRO A 389 17.98 7.73 -18.52
C PRO A 389 19.46 8.09 -18.44
N THR A 390 20.27 7.26 -17.79
CA THR A 390 21.73 7.36 -17.96
C THR A 390 22.37 6.00 -18.11
N THR A 391 23.07 5.90 -19.24
CA THR A 391 24.00 4.89 -19.71
C THR A 391 25.03 4.49 -18.66
N MET A 392 25.36 3.19 -18.63
CA MET A 392 26.43 2.62 -17.83
C MET A 392 27.81 3.17 -18.23
N SER A 393 28.49 3.79 -17.27
CA SER A 393 29.96 3.83 -17.22
C SER A 393 30.39 3.57 -15.78
N ALA A 394 31.32 2.64 -15.61
CA ALA A 394 31.82 2.19 -14.31
C ALA A 394 32.74 3.25 -13.68
N GLU A 395 32.24 3.96 -12.67
CA GLU A 395 33.03 4.75 -11.72
C GLU A 395 32.55 4.44 -10.28
N ALA A 396 33.46 4.56 -9.32
CA ALA A 396 33.43 3.95 -7.99
C ALA A 396 32.09 4.10 -7.21
N ASN A 397 31.62 2.97 -6.65
CA ASN A 397 30.44 2.87 -5.77
C ASN A 397 30.45 3.92 -4.65
N THR A 398 29.69 5.00 -4.82
CA THR A 398 29.26 5.88 -3.74
C THR A 398 27.76 5.74 -3.60
N LEU A 399 27.28 5.46 -2.38
CA LEU A 399 25.85 5.33 -2.11
C LEU A 399 25.16 6.67 -2.42
N PRO A 400 24.00 6.66 -3.08
CA PRO A 400 23.30 7.89 -3.43
C PRO A 400 22.90 8.63 -2.14
N VAL A 401 23.30 9.89 -2.05
CA VAL A 401 22.95 10.78 -0.95
C VAL A 401 21.51 11.29 -1.15
N PRO A 402 20.62 11.18 -0.15
CA PRO A 402 19.24 11.68 -0.30
C PRO A 402 19.16 13.18 -0.58
N SER A 403 18.12 13.57 -1.33
CA SER A 403 17.78 14.97 -1.58
C SER A 403 17.21 15.67 -0.35
N ASP A 404 17.20 17.01 -0.34
CA ASP A 404 16.66 17.82 0.76
C ASP A 404 15.18 17.47 1.07
N ALA A 405 14.37 17.23 0.05
CA ALA A 405 12.97 16.83 0.20
C ALA A 405 12.83 15.43 0.82
N GLU A 406 13.68 14.48 0.38
CA GLU A 406 13.71 13.12 0.96
C GLU A 406 14.16 13.14 2.42
N LEU A 407 15.14 13.98 2.80
CA LEU A 407 15.58 14.11 4.18
C LEU A 407 14.49 14.71 5.10
N LEU A 408 13.75 15.72 4.62
CA LEU A 408 12.64 16.31 5.36
C LEU A 408 11.49 15.31 5.57
N GLN A 409 11.16 14.55 4.53
CA GLN A 409 10.15 13.49 4.62
C GLN A 409 10.64 12.35 5.54
N ALA A 410 11.89 11.93 5.40
CA ALA A 410 12.50 10.90 6.24
C ALA A 410 12.52 11.29 7.72
N GLN A 411 12.75 12.57 8.04
CA GLN A 411 12.65 13.07 9.41
C GLN A 411 11.23 12.94 9.96
N ALA A 412 10.20 13.30 9.18
CA ALA A 412 8.81 13.14 9.57
C ALA A 412 8.42 11.66 9.77
N ASP A 413 8.91 10.78 8.90
CA ASP A 413 8.72 9.32 9.05
C ASP A 413 9.45 8.78 10.28
N LEU A 414 10.66 9.26 10.56
CA LEU A 414 11.41 8.86 11.74
C LEU A 414 10.69 9.29 13.03
N TRP A 415 10.13 10.51 13.08
CA TRP A 415 9.28 10.94 14.20
C TRP A 415 8.09 10.01 14.39
N ARG A 416 7.39 9.67 13.30
CA ARG A 416 6.25 8.75 13.33
C ARG A 416 6.68 7.39 13.90
N HIS A 417 7.77 6.81 13.39
CA HIS A 417 8.26 5.51 13.83
C HIS A 417 8.71 5.51 15.29
N SER A 418 9.40 6.55 15.75
CA SER A 418 9.85 6.66 17.14
C SER A 418 8.73 6.94 18.13
N LEU A 419 7.68 7.67 17.72
CA LEU A 419 6.60 8.12 18.61
C LEU A 419 5.31 7.29 18.51
N CYS A 420 5.17 6.38 17.54
CA CYS A 420 3.93 5.64 17.34
C CYS A 420 3.51 4.73 18.51
N TYR A 421 4.37 4.51 19.51
CA TYR A 421 3.98 3.91 20.78
C TYR A 421 2.93 4.74 21.54
N LEU A 422 2.83 6.05 21.28
CA LEU A 422 1.83 6.92 21.91
C LEU A 422 0.39 6.55 21.52
N THR A 423 0.19 5.89 20.37
CA THR A 423 -1.14 5.38 19.98
C THR A 423 -1.64 4.29 20.93
N PRO A 424 -0.89 3.18 21.19
CA PRO A 424 -1.28 2.20 22.20
C PRO A 424 -1.38 2.81 23.60
N MET A 425 -0.54 3.78 23.97
CA MET A 425 -0.63 4.44 25.29
C MET A 425 -1.88 5.31 25.43
N ALA A 426 -2.26 6.03 24.36
CA ALA A 426 -3.52 6.76 24.32
C ALA A 426 -4.73 5.80 24.36
N LEU A 427 -4.65 4.66 23.68
CA LEU A 427 -5.70 3.64 23.69
C LEU A 427 -5.85 3.01 25.06
N ARG A 428 -4.73 2.64 25.70
CA ARG A 428 -4.68 2.17 27.10
C ARG A 428 -5.32 3.19 28.02
N CYS A 429 -4.93 4.46 27.92
CA CYS A 429 -5.50 5.54 28.72
C CYS A 429 -7.01 5.64 28.52
N ALA A 430 -7.50 5.56 27.28
CA ALA A 430 -8.94 5.59 26.99
C ALA A 430 -9.69 4.39 27.61
N VAL A 431 -9.09 3.20 27.59
CA VAL A 431 -9.64 1.99 28.22
C VAL A 431 -9.67 2.12 29.75
N GLU A 432 -8.58 2.54 30.38
CA GLU A 432 -8.46 2.72 31.84
C GLU A 432 -9.36 3.83 32.39
N LEU A 433 -9.62 4.86 31.59
CA LEU A 433 -10.58 5.92 31.91
C LEU A 433 -12.02 5.51 31.63
N GLY A 434 -12.27 4.42 30.88
CA GLY A 434 -13.61 4.00 30.50
C GLY A 434 -14.26 4.86 29.40
N ILE A 435 -13.46 5.56 28.58
CA ILE A 435 -13.95 6.44 27.50
C ILE A 435 -14.91 5.70 26.55
N PRO A 436 -14.60 4.51 25.99
CA PRO A 436 -15.53 3.83 25.09
C PRO A 436 -16.88 3.55 25.75
N THR A 437 -16.87 3.11 27.00
CA THR A 437 -18.09 2.82 27.77
C THR A 437 -18.88 4.10 28.05
N ALA A 438 -18.22 5.22 28.37
CA ALA A 438 -18.89 6.50 28.57
C ALA A 438 -19.54 7.04 27.29
N ILE A 439 -18.86 6.97 26.13
CA ILE A 439 -19.45 7.36 24.84
C ILE A 439 -20.66 6.48 24.51
N TYR A 440 -20.55 5.16 24.73
CA TYR A 440 -21.66 4.22 24.52
C TYR A 440 -22.88 4.59 25.39
N ASN A 441 -22.68 4.81 26.69
CA ASN A 441 -23.73 5.17 27.64
C ASN A 441 -24.39 6.54 27.35
N LEU A 442 -23.66 7.45 26.69
CA LEU A 442 -24.19 8.74 26.21
C LEU A 442 -24.95 8.64 24.87
N GLY A 443 -25.23 7.43 24.40
CA GLY A 443 -25.99 7.19 23.16
C GLY A 443 -25.11 7.01 21.91
N GLY A 444 -23.86 6.57 22.09
CA GLY A 444 -22.94 6.23 21.01
C GLY A 444 -22.16 7.41 20.42
N GLY A 445 -22.32 8.62 20.97
CA GLY A 445 -21.54 9.80 20.59
C GLY A 445 -21.44 10.81 21.73
N ALA A 446 -20.26 11.39 21.95
CA ALA A 446 -20.02 12.38 22.99
C ALA A 446 -18.93 13.39 22.60
N THR A 447 -19.07 14.62 23.08
CA THR A 447 -18.03 15.65 23.03
C THR A 447 -17.02 15.44 24.15
N ALA A 448 -15.81 16.01 24.01
CA ALA A 448 -14.81 15.97 25.08
C ALA A 448 -15.30 16.60 26.39
N ALA A 449 -16.18 17.61 26.33
CA ALA A 449 -16.74 18.25 27.52
C ALA A 449 -17.71 17.32 28.27
N GLU A 450 -18.59 16.62 27.54
CA GLU A 450 -19.47 15.60 28.14
C GLU A 450 -18.68 14.47 28.77
N LEU A 451 -17.58 14.05 28.14
CA LEU A 451 -16.69 13.02 28.70
C LEU A 451 -15.97 13.46 29.96
N ILE A 452 -15.52 14.73 30.05
CA ILE A 452 -14.98 15.28 31.31
C ILE A 452 -16.00 15.10 32.45
N THR A 453 -17.26 15.45 32.20
CA THR A 453 -18.34 15.30 33.19
C THR A 453 -18.66 13.84 33.49
N ALA A 454 -18.87 13.01 32.47
CA ALA A 454 -19.27 11.61 32.61
C ALA A 454 -18.21 10.76 33.34
N LEU A 455 -16.92 11.09 33.13
CA LEU A 455 -15.79 10.38 33.74
C LEU A 455 -15.28 11.05 35.03
N SER A 456 -15.94 12.13 35.49
CA SER A 456 -15.53 12.90 36.67
C SER A 456 -14.07 13.37 36.64
N LEU A 457 -13.60 13.81 35.47
CA LEU A 457 -12.25 14.34 35.29
C LEU A 457 -12.17 15.84 35.63
N PRO A 458 -11.01 16.37 36.05
CA PRO A 458 -10.84 17.81 36.27
C PRO A 458 -11.09 18.61 35.00
N SER A 459 -11.80 19.75 35.11
CA SER A 459 -12.11 20.61 33.94
C SER A 459 -10.86 21.17 33.25
N SER A 460 -9.76 21.32 33.99
CA SER A 460 -8.44 21.68 33.47
C SER A 460 -7.91 20.67 32.43
N LYS A 461 -8.43 19.44 32.41
CA LYS A 461 -8.02 18.37 31.49
C LYS A 461 -8.68 18.42 30.11
N LEU A 462 -9.67 19.28 29.91
CA LEU A 462 -10.42 19.36 28.65
C LEU A 462 -9.53 19.55 27.40
N PRO A 463 -8.52 20.45 27.37
CA PRO A 463 -7.66 20.61 26.21
C PRO A 463 -6.85 19.34 25.89
N PHE A 464 -6.39 18.64 26.92
CA PHE A 464 -5.59 17.42 26.81
C PHE A 464 -6.43 16.23 26.34
N LEU A 465 -7.66 16.10 26.84
CA LEU A 465 -8.58 15.06 26.41
C LEU A 465 -8.92 15.21 24.91
N ARG A 466 -9.07 16.44 24.42
CA ARG A 466 -9.26 16.71 22.99
C ARG A 466 -8.07 16.26 22.13
N ARG A 467 -6.84 16.34 22.64
CA ARG A 467 -5.62 15.91 21.92
C ARG A 467 -5.56 14.38 21.85
N LEU A 468 -5.80 13.72 22.98
CA LEU A 468 -5.89 12.26 23.07
C LEU A 468 -6.97 11.69 22.13
N LEU A 469 -8.18 12.25 22.17
CA LEU A 469 -9.28 11.80 21.31
C LEU A 469 -9.03 12.08 19.83
N ARG A 470 -8.34 13.18 19.47
CA ARG A 470 -7.93 13.45 18.08
C ARG A 470 -6.97 12.40 17.54
N LEU A 471 -5.96 12.00 18.33
CA LEU A 471 -5.06 10.91 17.93
C LEU A 471 -5.85 9.61 17.72
N LEU A 472 -6.67 9.21 18.70
CA LEU A 472 -7.45 7.97 18.62
C LEU A 472 -8.46 7.96 17.46
N ALA A 473 -9.07 9.11 17.15
CA ALA A 473 -9.94 9.23 15.98
C ALA A 473 -9.17 9.12 14.66
N ALA A 474 -8.02 9.80 14.54
CA ALA A 474 -7.17 9.71 13.36
C ALA A 474 -6.59 8.30 13.14
N SER A 475 -6.34 7.57 14.23
CA SER A 475 -5.95 6.15 14.20
C SER A 475 -7.09 5.20 13.83
N GLY A 476 -8.36 5.62 13.92
CA GLY A 476 -9.53 4.82 13.59
C GLY A 476 -10.20 4.12 14.79
N VAL A 477 -9.77 4.38 16.02
CA VAL A 477 -10.38 3.82 17.24
C VAL A 477 -11.78 4.40 17.49
N PHE A 478 -11.98 5.68 17.13
CA PHE A 478 -13.27 6.36 17.17
C PHE A 478 -13.55 7.02 15.82
N THR A 479 -14.82 7.27 15.52
CA THR A 479 -15.19 8.20 14.43
C THR A 479 -15.36 9.60 15.01
N ALA A 480 -14.96 10.65 14.29
CA ALA A 480 -15.12 12.03 14.75
C ALA A 480 -15.92 12.89 13.75
N ASP A 481 -16.95 13.59 14.24
CA ASP A 481 -17.75 14.57 13.50
C ASP A 481 -17.64 15.95 14.17
N ALA A 482 -16.78 16.81 13.59
CA ALA A 482 -16.43 18.14 14.10
C ALA A 482 -15.87 18.15 15.53
N THR A 483 -16.74 18.08 16.54
CA THR A 483 -16.39 18.09 17.97
C THR A 483 -16.87 16.87 18.74
N THR A 484 -17.63 15.99 18.09
CA THR A 484 -18.23 14.80 18.69
C THR A 484 -17.44 13.56 18.27
N TYR A 485 -17.27 12.63 19.20
CA TYR A 485 -16.57 11.36 19.01
C TYR A 485 -17.56 10.22 19.18
N ARG A 486 -17.55 9.24 18.28
CA ARG A 486 -18.54 8.18 18.17
C ARG A 486 -17.92 6.79 18.23
N ILE A 487 -18.70 5.86 18.79
CA ILE A 487 -18.37 4.44 18.77
C ILE A 487 -18.40 3.92 17.34
N ASN A 488 -17.40 3.13 16.99
CA ASN A 488 -17.33 2.31 15.78
C ASN A 488 -17.00 0.85 16.18
N ALA A 489 -16.76 -0.04 15.23
CA ALA A 489 -16.49 -1.45 15.52
C ALA A 489 -15.28 -1.68 16.46
N VAL A 490 -14.19 -0.91 16.32
CA VAL A 490 -12.99 -1.02 17.17
C VAL A 490 -13.28 -0.61 18.61
N SER A 491 -13.89 0.58 18.80
CA SER A 491 -14.25 1.04 20.14
C SER A 491 -15.41 0.26 20.76
N TYR A 492 -16.27 -0.36 19.95
CA TYR A 492 -17.34 -1.25 20.40
C TYR A 492 -16.78 -2.45 21.15
N LEU A 493 -15.71 -3.10 20.65
CA LEU A 493 -15.01 -4.21 21.31
C LEU A 493 -14.46 -3.83 22.71
N LEU A 494 -14.41 -2.55 23.05
CA LEU A 494 -13.91 -2.00 24.32
C LEU A 494 -15.04 -1.48 25.23
N VAL A 495 -16.30 -1.78 24.95
CA VAL A 495 -17.42 -1.34 25.80
C VAL A 495 -17.70 -2.38 26.90
N ASP A 496 -17.85 -1.95 28.15
CA ASP A 496 -18.30 -2.83 29.23
C ASP A 496 -19.83 -2.92 29.25
N GLY A 497 -20.35 -4.09 29.62
CA GLY A 497 -21.76 -4.24 29.99
C GLY A 497 -22.74 -4.00 28.85
N VAL A 498 -22.37 -4.32 27.60
CA VAL A 498 -23.31 -4.33 26.48
C VAL A 498 -24.38 -5.39 26.76
N ALA A 499 -25.57 -4.93 27.16
CA ALA A 499 -26.71 -5.79 27.41
C ALA A 499 -27.29 -6.31 26.08
N ASP A 500 -27.85 -7.53 26.12
CA ASP A 500 -28.60 -8.16 25.02
C ASP A 500 -27.84 -8.44 23.72
N ASP A 501 -26.49 -8.43 23.73
CA ASP A 501 -25.65 -8.90 22.62
C ASP A 501 -24.71 -10.03 23.07
N ASP A 502 -25.20 -11.28 22.98
CA ASP A 502 -24.42 -12.49 23.30
C ASP A 502 -23.12 -12.61 22.45
N ARG A 503 -23.01 -11.83 21.37
CA ARG A 503 -21.83 -11.78 20.48
C ARG A 503 -20.73 -10.86 21.02
N HIS A 504 -21.03 -9.98 21.96
CA HIS A 504 -20.07 -8.98 22.44
C HIS A 504 -19.02 -9.63 23.34
N ILE A 505 -17.77 -9.60 22.88
CA ILE A 505 -16.61 -10.05 23.65
C ILE A 505 -15.75 -8.83 23.90
N ASN A 506 -15.54 -8.52 25.18
CA ASN A 506 -14.80 -7.34 25.58
C ASN A 506 -13.29 -7.62 25.50
N HIS A 507 -12.57 -6.80 24.73
CA HIS A 507 -11.13 -6.92 24.49
C HIS A 507 -10.27 -5.97 25.35
N LYS A 508 -10.81 -5.35 26.40
CA LYS A 508 -10.03 -4.46 27.28
C LYS A 508 -8.84 -5.18 27.90
N ALA A 509 -9.04 -6.42 28.36
CA ALA A 509 -7.96 -7.23 28.92
C ALA A 509 -6.80 -7.39 27.94
N PHE A 510 -7.09 -7.59 26.65
CA PHE A 510 -6.06 -7.66 25.61
C PHE A 510 -5.26 -6.35 25.50
N VAL A 511 -5.94 -5.20 25.41
CA VAL A 511 -5.26 -3.90 25.33
C VAL A 511 -4.38 -3.68 26.56
N LEU A 512 -4.90 -3.89 27.77
CA LEU A 512 -4.19 -3.64 29.02
C LEU A 512 -2.98 -4.58 29.20
N THR A 513 -3.12 -5.85 28.86
CA THR A 513 -2.01 -6.82 28.92
C THR A 513 -0.94 -6.51 27.88
N ALA A 514 -1.32 -6.27 26.62
CA ALA A 514 -0.38 -6.00 25.54
C ALA A 514 0.39 -4.69 25.74
N THR A 515 -0.18 -3.73 26.47
CA THR A 515 0.43 -2.42 26.78
C THR A 515 0.97 -2.34 28.23
N SER A 516 1.12 -3.48 28.89
CA SER A 516 1.67 -3.58 30.25
C SER A 516 3.17 -3.34 30.30
N THR A 517 3.67 -2.99 31.49
CA THR A 517 5.12 -2.80 31.73
C THR A 517 5.91 -4.06 31.39
N ARG A 518 5.39 -5.24 31.73
CA ARG A 518 6.08 -6.51 31.44
C ARG A 518 6.30 -6.75 29.95
N TYR A 519 5.30 -6.44 29.12
CA TYR A 519 5.40 -6.54 27.67
C TYR A 519 6.38 -5.51 27.11
N MET A 520 6.36 -4.29 27.64
CA MET A 520 7.25 -3.21 27.22
C MET A 520 8.71 -3.48 27.59
N ASP A 521 8.98 -3.93 28.81
CA ASP A 521 10.33 -4.26 29.28
C ASP A 521 10.98 -5.34 28.42
N ALA A 522 10.21 -6.38 28.07
CA ALA A 522 10.66 -7.44 27.18
C ALA A 522 11.05 -6.90 25.79
N ALA A 523 10.27 -5.97 25.25
CA ALA A 523 10.54 -5.37 23.95
C ALA A 523 11.72 -4.37 23.99
N MET A 524 11.85 -3.57 25.06
CA MET A 524 13.00 -2.69 25.28
C MET A 524 14.31 -3.48 25.42
N GLY A 525 14.24 -4.69 26.00
CA GLY A 525 15.40 -5.57 26.20
C GLY A 525 15.90 -6.31 24.95
N LEU A 526 15.26 -6.14 23.78
CA LEU A 526 15.54 -6.93 22.58
C LEU A 526 17.01 -6.88 22.13
N ALA A 527 17.66 -5.71 22.15
CA ALA A 527 19.06 -5.60 21.72
C ALA A 527 20.01 -6.40 22.64
N GLY A 528 19.75 -6.38 23.95
CA GLY A 528 20.49 -7.20 24.92
C GLY A 528 20.24 -8.69 24.69
N TRP A 529 18.99 -9.07 24.44
CA TRP A 529 18.61 -10.45 24.13
C TRP A 529 19.21 -10.98 22.83
N PHE A 530 19.34 -10.15 21.79
CA PHE A 530 20.00 -10.50 20.53
C PHE A 530 21.49 -10.80 20.70
N LYS A 531 22.15 -10.20 21.71
CA LYS A 531 23.57 -10.44 21.99
C LYS A 531 23.82 -11.73 22.79
N LYS A 532 22.79 -12.32 23.39
CA LYS A 532 22.88 -13.55 24.19
C LYS A 532 22.53 -14.79 23.36
N ASP A 533 23.27 -15.88 23.51
CA ASP A 533 22.91 -17.17 22.90
C ASP A 533 21.98 -17.98 23.82
N VAL A 534 20.74 -17.50 23.93
CA VAL A 534 19.69 -18.11 24.77
C VAL A 534 18.49 -18.52 23.92
N ALA A 535 17.94 -19.70 24.24
CA ALA A 535 16.74 -20.25 23.60
C ALA A 535 15.43 -19.71 24.19
N ALA A 536 15.48 -19.16 25.41
CA ALA A 536 14.32 -18.53 26.04
C ALA A 536 13.90 -17.26 25.29
N PRO A 537 12.59 -16.98 25.15
CA PRO A 537 12.11 -15.73 24.57
C PRO A 537 12.53 -14.52 25.41
N ALA A 538 12.55 -13.34 24.80
CA ALA A 538 13.00 -12.11 25.47
C ALA A 538 12.23 -11.83 26.78
N PHE A 539 10.92 -12.10 26.78
CA PHE A 539 10.09 -11.96 27.97
C PHE A 539 10.57 -12.84 29.14
N GLU A 540 10.91 -14.11 28.89
CA GLU A 540 11.39 -15.04 29.93
C GLU A 540 12.81 -14.69 30.39
N ASP A 541 13.68 -14.25 29.47
CA ASP A 541 15.04 -13.77 29.81
C ASP A 541 15.02 -12.51 30.69
N VAL A 542 14.04 -11.62 30.49
CA VAL A 542 13.88 -10.38 31.27
C VAL A 542 13.22 -10.64 32.63
N HIS A 543 12.12 -11.42 32.68
CA HIS A 543 11.30 -11.56 33.89
C HIS A 543 11.61 -12.82 34.71
N GLY A 544 12.36 -13.79 34.17
CA GLY A 544 12.65 -15.06 34.83
C GLY A 544 11.44 -15.99 34.97
N ALA A 545 10.34 -15.71 34.26
CA ALA A 545 9.11 -16.49 34.27
C ALA A 545 8.47 -16.54 32.87
N THR A 546 7.81 -17.65 32.56
CA THR A 546 7.16 -17.86 31.27
C THR A 546 5.76 -17.26 31.29
N LEU A 547 5.44 -16.39 30.31
CA LEU A 547 4.22 -15.58 30.23
C LEU A 547 2.95 -16.34 30.67
N LEU A 548 2.75 -17.53 30.11
CA LEU A 548 1.52 -18.31 30.24
C LEU A 548 1.64 -19.55 31.16
N HIS A 549 2.54 -19.50 32.15
CA HIS A 549 2.84 -20.63 33.05
C HIS A 549 2.62 -20.25 34.52
N GLU A 550 2.49 -21.24 35.42
CA GLU A 550 2.36 -21.05 36.88
C GLU A 550 3.53 -20.26 37.52
N SER A 551 4.68 -20.22 36.85
CA SER A 551 5.82 -19.39 37.27
C SER A 551 5.51 -17.89 37.16
N MET A 552 4.68 -17.48 36.19
CA MET A 552 4.19 -16.11 36.12
C MET A 552 3.14 -15.83 37.19
N GLU A 553 2.24 -16.77 37.47
CA GLU A 553 1.28 -16.62 38.57
C GLU A 553 2.00 -16.44 39.91
N SER A 554 3.06 -17.21 40.13
CA SER A 554 3.91 -17.11 41.33
C SER A 554 4.67 -15.77 41.42
N LEU A 555 5.01 -15.19 40.27
CA LEU A 555 5.72 -13.90 40.19
C LEU A 555 4.76 -12.70 40.32
N ASP A 556 3.60 -12.78 39.66
CA ASP A 556 2.62 -11.71 39.49
C ASP A 556 1.25 -12.27 39.05
N ALA A 557 0.47 -12.69 40.03
CA ALA A 557 -0.85 -13.28 39.82
C ALA A 557 -1.83 -12.35 39.10
N ASP A 558 -1.76 -11.04 39.36
CA ASP A 558 -2.65 -10.05 38.74
C ASP A 558 -2.38 -9.94 37.24
N PHE A 559 -1.11 -9.82 36.86
CA PHE A 559 -0.73 -9.83 35.45
C PHE A 559 -1.02 -11.17 34.78
N HIS A 560 -0.75 -12.29 35.45
CA HIS A 560 -1.06 -13.62 34.91
C HIS A 560 -2.56 -13.78 34.63
N GLY A 561 -3.41 -13.34 35.56
CA GLY A 561 -4.86 -13.33 35.40
C GLY A 561 -5.31 -12.43 34.25
N ALA A 562 -4.72 -11.24 34.10
CA ALA A 562 -5.00 -10.34 32.98
C ALA A 562 -4.56 -10.93 31.63
N ALA A 563 -3.41 -11.61 31.59
CA ALA A 563 -2.91 -12.28 30.40
C ALA A 563 -3.81 -13.46 29.99
N LYS A 564 -4.32 -14.21 30.96
CA LYS A 564 -5.32 -15.27 30.72
C LYS A 564 -6.62 -14.69 30.15
N ALA A 565 -7.17 -13.64 30.77
CA ALA A 565 -8.38 -12.98 30.28
C ALA A 565 -8.21 -12.38 28.87
N ALA A 566 -7.02 -11.82 28.58
CA ALA A 566 -6.67 -11.31 27.25
C ALA A 566 -6.71 -12.42 26.19
N LEU A 567 -6.10 -13.57 26.49
CA LEU A 567 -6.08 -14.73 25.60
C LEU A 567 -7.48 -15.32 25.42
N GLU A 568 -8.26 -15.44 26.49
CA GLU A 568 -9.66 -15.90 26.40
C GLU A 568 -10.51 -14.96 25.54
N ALA A 569 -10.39 -13.64 25.67
CA ALA A 569 -11.11 -12.69 24.82
C ALA A 569 -10.68 -12.82 23.35
N HIS A 570 -9.37 -12.91 23.10
CA HIS A 570 -8.80 -13.12 21.77
C HIS A 570 -9.32 -14.39 21.11
N ASP A 571 -9.22 -15.51 21.80
CA ASP A 571 -9.59 -16.82 21.27
C ASP A 571 -11.10 -16.94 21.10
N ASN A 572 -11.89 -16.34 21.99
CA ASN A 572 -13.33 -16.51 21.91
C ASN A 572 -14.00 -15.65 20.85
N LEU A 573 -13.36 -14.56 20.40
CA LEU A 573 -13.85 -13.80 19.26
C LEU A 573 -13.79 -14.65 17.98
N GLY A 574 -14.85 -14.59 17.19
CA GLY A 574 -14.94 -15.32 15.94
C GLY A 574 -15.39 -16.78 16.07
N ILE A 575 -15.49 -17.37 17.26
CA ILE A 575 -16.02 -18.76 17.41
C ILE A 575 -17.45 -18.84 16.88
N GLU A 576 -18.33 -17.94 17.31
CA GLU A 576 -19.72 -17.95 16.85
C GLU A 576 -19.84 -17.58 15.37
N ILE A 577 -19.04 -16.61 14.93
CA ILE A 577 -18.95 -16.23 13.51
C ILE A 577 -18.54 -17.46 12.70
N ALA A 578 -17.57 -18.24 13.20
CA ALA A 578 -17.10 -19.44 12.54
C ALA A 578 -18.21 -20.50 12.41
N MET A 579 -19.01 -20.70 13.46
CA MET A 579 -20.11 -21.65 13.44
C MET A 579 -21.22 -21.26 12.47
N ARG A 580 -21.41 -19.95 12.22
CA ARG A 580 -22.37 -19.42 11.24
C ARG A 580 -21.84 -19.50 9.80
N GLU A 581 -20.63 -19.02 9.57
CA GLU A 581 -20.03 -18.82 8.24
C GLU A 581 -19.39 -20.08 7.64
N PHE A 582 -19.01 -21.04 8.48
CA PHE A 582 -18.38 -22.30 8.07
C PHE A 582 -19.16 -23.52 8.55
N ARG A 583 -20.49 -23.42 8.63
CA ARG A 583 -21.34 -24.53 9.05
C ARG A 583 -21.05 -25.80 8.25
N ASP A 584 -20.93 -25.65 6.93
CA ASP A 584 -20.63 -26.70 5.95
C ASP A 584 -19.31 -27.45 6.25
N LEU A 585 -18.35 -26.82 6.96
CA LEU A 585 -17.08 -27.45 7.34
C LEU A 585 -17.27 -28.59 8.35
N PHE A 586 -18.27 -28.41 9.22
CA PHE A 586 -18.59 -29.32 10.31
C PHE A 586 -19.72 -30.30 9.95
N GLU A 587 -20.39 -30.10 8.81
CA GLU A 587 -21.36 -31.06 8.31
C GLU A 587 -20.73 -32.42 8.00
N GLY A 588 -21.40 -33.50 8.40
CA GLY A 588 -20.94 -34.87 8.22
C GLY A 588 -19.81 -35.31 9.17
N ILE A 589 -19.44 -34.48 10.16
CA ILE A 589 -18.54 -34.89 11.23
C ILE A 589 -19.33 -35.70 12.27
N GLU A 590 -18.87 -36.91 12.60
CA GLU A 590 -19.49 -37.76 13.63
C GLU A 590 -18.74 -37.71 14.96
N SER A 591 -17.43 -37.51 14.92
CA SER A 591 -16.58 -37.43 16.12
C SER A 591 -15.44 -36.45 15.92
N MET A 592 -15.15 -35.69 16.96
CA MET A 592 -14.15 -34.64 16.91
C MET A 592 -13.34 -34.59 18.21
N THR A 593 -12.02 -34.40 18.09
CA THR A 593 -11.15 -34.04 19.20
C THR A 593 -10.72 -32.59 19.03
N TYR A 594 -11.13 -31.72 19.96
CA TYR A 594 -10.60 -30.37 20.08
C TYR A 594 -9.46 -30.37 21.08
N CYS A 595 -8.24 -30.09 20.63
CA CYS A 595 -7.15 -29.84 21.57
C CYS A 595 -7.28 -28.40 22.02
N CYS A 596 -7.49 -28.15 23.30
CA CYS A 596 -7.49 -26.78 23.81
C CYS A 596 -6.05 -26.33 24.06
N GLY A 597 -5.80 -25.02 23.96
CA GLY A 597 -4.50 -24.42 24.27
C GLY A 597 -4.14 -24.51 25.76
N ALA A 598 -3.13 -23.75 26.17
CA ALA A 598 -2.49 -23.83 27.49
C ALA A 598 -3.41 -23.61 28.72
N TYR A 599 -4.67 -23.20 28.53
CA TYR A 599 -5.59 -22.80 29.60
C TYR A 599 -6.93 -23.51 29.65
N GLY A 600 -7.13 -24.59 28.88
CA GLY A 600 -8.33 -25.41 29.06
C GLY A 600 -9.66 -24.80 28.56
N ASP A 601 -9.64 -23.78 27.70
CA ASP A 601 -10.89 -23.20 27.18
C ASP A 601 -11.63 -24.21 26.27
N ASP A 602 -12.84 -24.61 26.69
CA ASP A 602 -13.74 -25.51 25.98
C ASP A 602 -14.93 -24.78 25.31
N LYS A 603 -14.93 -23.44 25.26
CA LYS A 603 -16.02 -22.66 24.64
C LYS A 603 -16.27 -23.09 23.19
N PHE A 604 -15.21 -23.30 22.39
CA PHE A 604 -15.34 -23.80 21.03
C PHE A 604 -16.14 -25.12 20.97
N ALA A 605 -15.80 -26.08 21.84
CA ALA A 605 -16.49 -27.36 21.91
C ALA A 605 -17.95 -27.21 22.33
N ARG A 606 -18.25 -26.36 23.32
CA ARG A 606 -19.64 -26.07 23.74
C ARG A 606 -20.48 -25.46 22.63
N VAL A 607 -19.96 -24.45 21.93
CA VAL A 607 -20.68 -23.79 20.83
C VAL A 607 -20.88 -24.77 19.67
N LEU A 608 -19.87 -25.59 19.36
CA LEU A 608 -19.98 -26.61 18.33
C LEU A 608 -21.06 -27.65 18.66
N VAL A 609 -21.03 -28.25 19.85
CA VAL A 609 -22.02 -29.27 20.26
C VAL A 609 -23.43 -28.69 20.32
N LYS A 610 -23.58 -27.41 20.69
CA LYS A 610 -24.87 -26.70 20.61
C LYS A 610 -25.35 -26.57 19.15
N ALA A 611 -24.45 -26.28 18.21
CA ALA A 611 -24.77 -26.15 16.79
C ALA A 611 -24.98 -27.51 16.07
N PHE A 612 -24.27 -28.55 16.53
CA PHE A 612 -24.26 -29.90 15.98
C PHE A 612 -24.38 -30.97 17.08
N PRO A 613 -25.59 -31.20 17.63
CA PRO A 613 -25.79 -32.09 18.78
C PRO A 613 -25.43 -33.56 18.55
N HIS A 614 -25.26 -33.97 17.29
CA HIS A 614 -24.89 -35.34 16.91
C HIS A 614 -23.38 -35.59 16.98
N VAL A 615 -22.54 -34.54 17.02
CA VAL A 615 -21.08 -34.68 17.03
C VAL A 615 -20.61 -35.15 18.40
N ARG A 616 -19.92 -36.28 18.46
CA ARG A 616 -19.23 -36.72 19.68
C ARG A 616 -17.94 -35.93 19.87
N CYS A 617 -17.97 -34.93 20.73
CA CYS A 617 -16.84 -34.04 20.98
C CYS A 617 -15.99 -34.49 22.16
N THR A 618 -14.68 -34.62 21.96
CA THR A 618 -13.68 -34.79 23.01
C THR A 618 -12.83 -33.52 23.13
N VAL A 619 -12.62 -33.02 24.34
CA VAL A 619 -11.67 -31.93 24.61
C VAL A 619 -10.43 -32.52 25.26
N LEU A 620 -9.27 -32.33 24.63
CA LEU A 620 -7.97 -32.69 25.18
C LEU A 620 -7.34 -31.46 25.84
N ALA A 621 -7.06 -31.55 27.14
CA ALA A 621 -6.47 -30.47 27.95
C ALA A 621 -5.32 -30.99 28.83
N TYR A 622 -4.40 -30.12 29.24
CA TYR A 622 -3.45 -30.47 30.29
C TYR A 622 -4.18 -30.78 31.62
N PRO A 623 -3.59 -31.61 32.51
CA PRO A 623 -4.20 -31.96 33.79
C PRO A 623 -4.60 -30.71 34.59
N ASN A 624 -5.76 -30.77 35.24
CA ASN A 624 -6.35 -29.69 36.06
C ASN A 624 -6.68 -28.36 35.35
N MET A 625 -6.59 -28.28 34.02
CA MET A 625 -6.92 -27.03 33.29
C MET A 625 -8.42 -26.76 33.13
N ILE A 626 -9.25 -27.80 33.21
CA ILE A 626 -10.72 -27.68 33.11
C ILE A 626 -11.32 -28.06 34.45
N ASP A 627 -11.97 -27.08 35.09
CA ASP A 627 -12.53 -27.24 36.42
C ASP A 627 -13.76 -28.19 36.43
N ALA A 628 -14.05 -28.73 37.62
CA ALA A 628 -15.12 -29.70 37.80
C ALA A 628 -16.52 -29.13 37.51
N ALA A 629 -16.75 -27.83 37.76
CA ALA A 629 -18.04 -27.19 37.49
C ALA A 629 -18.27 -27.05 35.98
N THR A 630 -17.24 -26.71 35.21
CA THR A 630 -17.26 -26.68 33.75
C THR A 630 -17.54 -28.08 33.18
N LYS A 631 -16.83 -29.11 33.67
CA LYS A 631 -17.08 -30.51 33.29
C LYS A 631 -18.52 -30.94 33.58
N GLN A 632 -19.08 -30.52 34.73
CA GLN A 632 -20.46 -30.80 35.12
C GLN A 632 -21.49 -30.06 34.25
N ALA A 633 -21.24 -28.79 33.94
CA ALA A 633 -22.12 -27.94 33.12
C ALA A 633 -22.29 -28.48 31.69
N ALA A 634 -21.29 -29.18 31.16
CA ALA A 634 -21.37 -29.83 29.85
C ALA A 634 -22.32 -31.05 29.81
N GLY A 635 -22.89 -31.48 30.95
CA GLY A 635 -23.96 -32.47 31.01
C GLY A 635 -23.61 -33.85 30.42
N GLY A 636 -22.33 -34.19 30.32
CA GLY A 636 -21.84 -35.43 29.70
C GLY A 636 -21.86 -35.43 28.16
N VAL A 637 -22.19 -34.30 27.51
CA VAL A 637 -22.21 -34.19 26.04
C VAL A 637 -20.81 -34.00 25.45
N ILE A 638 -19.88 -33.45 26.25
CA ILE A 638 -18.46 -33.31 25.92
C ILE A 638 -17.66 -34.30 26.78
N ASN A 639 -16.77 -35.06 26.15
CA ASN A 639 -15.83 -35.93 26.83
C ASN A 639 -14.53 -35.17 27.11
N TYR A 640 -14.10 -35.06 28.37
CA TYR A 640 -12.86 -34.38 28.73
C TYR A 640 -11.75 -35.40 28.96
N VAL A 641 -10.63 -35.24 28.28
CA VAL A 641 -9.45 -36.10 28.40
C VAL A 641 -8.26 -35.25 28.84
N GLU A 642 -7.62 -35.66 29.93
CA GLU A 642 -6.39 -35.03 30.40
C GLU A 642 -5.18 -35.69 29.70
N GLY A 643 -4.30 -34.87 29.12
CA GLY A 643 -3.14 -35.37 28.41
C GLY A 643 -2.30 -34.29 27.75
N ASP A 644 -1.14 -34.70 27.27
CA ASP A 644 -0.18 -33.86 26.57
C ASP A 644 -0.25 -34.10 25.06
N MET A 645 -0.61 -33.07 24.29
CA MET A 645 -0.80 -33.17 22.84
C MET A 645 0.48 -33.47 22.06
N PHE A 646 1.66 -33.27 22.67
CA PHE A 646 2.94 -33.70 22.10
C PHE A 646 3.13 -35.22 22.14
N SER A 647 2.39 -35.90 23.02
CA SER A 647 2.55 -37.31 23.32
C SER A 647 1.35 -38.14 22.86
N PHE A 648 0.14 -37.59 22.92
CA PHE A 648 -1.09 -38.30 22.61
C PHE A 648 -2.24 -37.36 22.24
N ILE A 649 -3.00 -37.72 21.21
CA ILE A 649 -4.28 -37.09 20.86
C ILE A 649 -5.36 -38.17 20.75
N PRO A 650 -6.51 -38.04 21.47
CA PRO A 650 -7.62 -38.98 21.40
C PRO A 650 -8.10 -39.24 19.97
N PRO A 651 -8.27 -40.51 19.55
CA PRO A 651 -8.74 -40.85 18.22
C PRO A 651 -10.12 -40.27 17.91
N SER A 652 -10.27 -39.64 16.75
CA SER A 652 -11.54 -39.09 16.27
C SER A 652 -11.52 -38.95 14.74
N GLN A 653 -12.68 -38.73 14.13
CA GLN A 653 -12.73 -38.45 12.69
C GLN A 653 -12.05 -37.10 12.36
N THR A 654 -12.21 -36.09 13.22
CA THR A 654 -11.63 -34.75 13.01
C THR A 654 -10.88 -34.25 14.23
N VAL A 655 -9.63 -33.83 14.05
CA VAL A 655 -8.89 -33.07 15.08
C VAL A 655 -8.95 -31.58 14.77
N VAL A 656 -9.21 -30.74 15.78
CA VAL A 656 -9.25 -29.28 15.64
C VAL A 656 -8.17 -28.63 16.51
N LEU A 657 -7.36 -27.79 15.90
CA LEU A 657 -6.37 -26.92 16.54
C LEU A 657 -6.70 -25.47 16.21
N LYS A 658 -6.91 -24.63 17.21
CA LYS A 658 -7.26 -23.22 17.00
C LYS A 658 -6.33 -22.32 17.81
N LEU A 659 -5.53 -21.50 17.12
CA LEU A 659 -4.55 -20.57 17.70
C LEU A 659 -3.59 -21.27 18.67
N ILE A 660 -3.20 -22.50 18.33
CA ILE A 660 -2.25 -23.30 19.11
C ILE A 660 -0.88 -23.26 18.48
N LEU A 661 -0.80 -23.55 17.18
CA LEU A 661 0.47 -23.79 16.50
C LEU A 661 1.32 -22.51 16.37
N HIS A 662 0.71 -21.33 16.38
CA HIS A 662 1.47 -20.07 16.47
C HIS A 662 2.30 -19.89 17.74
N HIS A 663 1.98 -20.55 18.86
CA HIS A 663 2.76 -20.46 20.11
C HIS A 663 4.06 -21.28 20.08
N TRP A 664 4.23 -22.13 19.07
CA TRP A 664 5.25 -23.18 19.04
C TRP A 664 6.22 -23.02 17.87
N THR A 665 7.39 -23.64 18.02
CA THR A 665 8.40 -23.74 16.94
C THR A 665 7.91 -24.63 15.81
N ASP A 666 8.58 -24.60 14.66
CA ASP A 666 8.22 -25.46 13.52
C ASP A 666 8.39 -26.95 13.87
N GLU A 667 9.44 -27.29 14.61
CA GLU A 667 9.71 -28.64 15.10
C GLU A 667 8.61 -29.14 16.05
N ASP A 668 8.14 -28.25 16.94
CA ASP A 668 7.07 -28.56 17.88
C ASP A 668 5.72 -28.70 17.15
N CYS A 669 5.44 -27.85 16.16
CA CYS A 669 4.26 -27.99 15.29
C CYS A 669 4.26 -29.33 14.56
N VAL A 670 5.41 -29.77 14.04
CA VAL A 670 5.55 -31.07 13.36
C VAL A 670 5.23 -32.23 14.32
N LYS A 671 5.67 -32.17 15.58
CA LYS A 671 5.36 -33.20 16.60
C LYS A 671 3.85 -33.26 16.87
N ILE A 672 3.22 -32.12 17.16
CA ILE A 672 1.78 -32.03 17.43
C ILE A 672 0.97 -32.56 16.24
N LEU A 673 1.32 -32.13 15.03
CA LEU A 673 0.64 -32.56 13.81
C LEU A 673 0.87 -34.05 13.50
N SER A 674 2.02 -34.59 13.88
CA SER A 674 2.29 -36.04 13.77
C SER A 674 1.36 -36.85 14.67
N GLU A 675 1.09 -36.39 15.89
CA GLU A 675 0.09 -37.00 16.77
C GLU A 675 -1.33 -36.81 16.24
N CYS A 676 -1.65 -35.64 15.67
CA CYS A 676 -2.95 -35.40 15.02
C CYS A 676 -3.20 -36.42 13.90
N ARG A 677 -2.17 -36.68 13.08
CA ARG A 677 -2.22 -37.65 11.99
C ARG A 677 -2.47 -39.07 12.49
N LYS A 678 -1.90 -39.46 13.63
CA LYS A 678 -2.14 -40.77 14.26
C LYS A 678 -3.56 -40.89 14.82
N ALA A 679 -4.15 -39.77 15.24
CA ALA A 679 -5.47 -39.71 15.86
C ALA A 679 -6.64 -39.72 14.85
N ILE A 680 -6.39 -39.45 13.56
CA ILE A 680 -7.43 -39.43 12.53
C ILE A 680 -7.40 -40.67 11.63
N PRO A 681 -8.54 -41.13 11.09
CA PRO A 681 -8.56 -42.16 10.06
C PRO A 681 -8.03 -41.62 8.71
N PRO A 682 -7.84 -42.48 7.69
CA PRO A 682 -7.52 -42.03 6.34
C PRO A 682 -8.57 -41.07 5.76
N ARG A 683 -8.17 -40.19 4.83
CA ARG A 683 -9.06 -39.19 4.20
C ARG A 683 -10.30 -39.81 3.53
N LYS A 684 -10.17 -40.99 2.93
CA LYS A 684 -11.29 -41.74 2.32
C LYS A 684 -12.38 -42.14 3.32
N ASP A 685 -12.00 -42.26 4.59
CA ASP A 685 -12.88 -42.61 5.71
C ASP A 685 -13.31 -41.34 6.49
N GLY A 686 -13.10 -40.16 5.90
CA GLY A 686 -13.53 -38.86 6.43
C GLY A 686 -12.51 -38.16 7.34
N GLY A 687 -11.32 -38.73 7.54
CA GLY A 687 -10.31 -38.18 8.44
C GLY A 687 -9.74 -36.82 7.99
N LYS A 688 -9.73 -35.83 8.89
CA LYS A 688 -9.18 -34.49 8.62
C LYS A 688 -8.66 -33.79 9.88
N VAL A 689 -7.70 -32.88 9.72
CA VAL A 689 -7.27 -31.94 10.76
C VAL A 689 -7.70 -30.53 10.33
N LEU A 690 -8.39 -29.81 11.19
CA LEU A 690 -8.77 -28.41 10.97
C LEU A 690 -7.87 -27.51 11.82
N ILE A 691 -7.24 -26.55 11.17
CA ILE A 691 -6.32 -25.60 11.82
C ILE A 691 -6.85 -24.21 11.59
N GLY A 692 -7.17 -23.50 12.67
CA GLY A 692 -7.45 -22.07 12.65
C GLY A 692 -6.24 -21.32 13.18
N ASP A 693 -5.46 -20.71 12.30
CA ASP A 693 -4.26 -19.95 12.68
C ASP A 693 -4.06 -18.73 11.77
N ILE A 694 -3.22 -17.79 12.18
CA ILE A 694 -2.88 -16.61 11.38
C ILE A 694 -1.91 -17.03 10.27
N VAL A 695 -2.18 -16.59 9.04
CA VAL A 695 -1.34 -16.87 7.87
C VAL A 695 -0.88 -15.53 7.30
N ILE A 696 0.43 -15.30 7.30
CA ILE A 696 1.01 -14.10 6.71
C ILE A 696 0.79 -14.16 5.20
N ASP A 697 0.15 -13.14 4.65
CA ASP A 697 0.02 -12.93 3.22
C ASP A 697 0.72 -11.63 2.84
N TYR A 698 1.84 -11.73 2.13
CA TYR A 698 2.60 -10.58 1.66
C TYR A 698 1.90 -9.81 0.52
N SER A 699 0.78 -10.32 0.01
CA SER A 699 -0.11 -9.63 -0.94
C SER A 699 -1.26 -8.86 -0.28
N ASP A 700 -1.40 -8.94 1.05
CA ASP A 700 -2.39 -8.18 1.81
C ASP A 700 -2.16 -6.66 1.70
N SER A 701 -3.19 -5.88 2.08
CA SER A 701 -3.03 -4.44 2.27
C SER A 701 -1.88 -4.14 3.24
N LYS A 702 -1.22 -2.98 3.05
CA LYS A 702 -0.10 -2.54 3.91
C LYS A 702 -0.44 -2.62 5.41
N THR A 703 -1.67 -2.26 5.78
CA THR A 703 -2.13 -2.26 7.18
C THR A 703 -2.30 -3.66 7.74
N MET A 704 -2.85 -4.60 6.96
CA MET A 704 -2.98 -6.00 7.40
C MET A 704 -1.62 -6.69 7.48
N LEU A 705 -0.73 -6.45 6.51
CA LEU A 705 0.64 -6.95 6.57
C LEU A 705 1.39 -6.41 7.79
N GLU A 706 1.27 -5.11 8.09
CA GLU A 706 1.83 -4.52 9.32
C GLU A 706 1.27 -5.21 10.57
N THR A 707 -0.03 -5.49 10.62
CA THR A 707 -0.67 -6.21 11.73
C THR A 707 -0.06 -7.60 11.91
N HIS A 708 0.09 -8.37 10.83
CA HIS A 708 0.70 -9.70 10.88
C HIS A 708 2.16 -9.66 11.36
N LEU A 709 2.94 -8.69 10.88
CA LEU A 709 4.35 -8.54 11.28
C LEU A 709 4.51 -8.07 12.73
N LEU A 710 3.62 -7.19 13.21
CA LEU A 710 3.58 -6.79 14.62
C LEU A 710 3.26 -7.96 15.53
N ILE A 711 2.26 -8.77 15.17
CA ILE A 711 1.95 -10.00 15.90
C ILE A 711 3.14 -10.95 15.85
N ASP A 712 3.80 -11.10 14.70
CA ASP A 712 4.96 -11.98 14.59
C ASP A 712 6.12 -11.53 15.50
N VAL A 713 6.50 -10.25 15.48
CA VAL A 713 7.50 -9.71 16.42
C VAL A 713 7.02 -9.82 17.86
N GLY A 714 5.72 -9.70 18.13
CA GLY A 714 5.12 -9.98 19.44
C GLY A 714 5.34 -11.43 19.87
N MET A 715 5.09 -12.39 18.98
CA MET A 715 5.31 -13.81 19.24
C MET A 715 6.79 -14.10 19.52
N MET A 716 7.72 -13.47 18.80
CA MET A 716 9.16 -13.54 19.04
C MET A 716 9.55 -13.06 20.44
N THR A 717 8.98 -11.93 20.88
CA THR A 717 9.31 -11.30 22.15
C THR A 717 8.72 -12.08 23.32
N MET A 718 7.46 -12.51 23.21
CA MET A 718 6.67 -13.04 24.33
C MET A 718 6.69 -14.57 24.46
N THR A 719 6.92 -15.28 23.35
CA THR A 719 6.76 -16.74 23.29
C THR A 719 7.86 -17.38 22.44
N LYS A 720 7.87 -18.71 22.34
CA LYS A 720 8.74 -19.45 21.40
C LYS A 720 8.14 -19.55 19.99
N GLY A 721 7.01 -18.88 19.79
CA GLY A 721 6.17 -18.97 18.61
C GLY A 721 6.53 -18.03 17.48
N ARG A 722 5.79 -18.19 16.38
CA ARG A 722 5.86 -17.32 15.20
C ARG A 722 4.62 -17.41 14.33
N GLN A 723 4.40 -16.34 13.57
CA GLN A 723 3.49 -16.34 12.45
C GLN A 723 4.20 -16.85 11.19
N ARG A 724 3.42 -17.45 10.29
CA ARG A 724 3.92 -18.21 9.15
C ARG A 724 3.17 -17.87 7.88
N ASP A 725 3.88 -17.84 6.76
CA ASP A 725 3.24 -17.78 5.45
C ASP A 725 2.73 -19.17 5.01
N GLU A 726 2.01 -19.23 3.89
CA GLU A 726 1.47 -20.47 3.35
C GLU A 726 2.57 -21.51 3.01
N ASN A 727 3.71 -21.08 2.49
CA ASN A 727 4.77 -21.99 2.08
C ASN A 727 5.46 -22.62 3.31
N GLU A 728 5.63 -21.85 4.37
CA GLU A 728 6.10 -22.35 5.67
C GLU A 728 5.12 -23.36 6.27
N TRP A 729 3.81 -23.06 6.26
CA TRP A 729 2.77 -24.01 6.66
C TRP A 729 2.82 -25.31 5.85
N ARG A 730 2.93 -25.20 4.53
CA ARG A 730 3.07 -26.35 3.63
C ARG A 730 4.25 -27.23 4.03
N GLN A 731 5.41 -26.65 4.31
CA GLN A 731 6.59 -27.43 4.73
C GLN A 731 6.35 -28.18 6.05
N ILE A 732 5.70 -27.55 7.02
CA ILE A 732 5.35 -28.17 8.30
C ILE A 732 4.40 -29.35 8.09
N PHE A 733 3.34 -29.18 7.29
CA PHE A 733 2.39 -30.26 7.01
C PHE A 733 3.06 -31.47 6.35
N MET A 734 3.94 -31.21 5.36
CA MET A 734 4.67 -32.29 4.67
C MET A 734 5.64 -33.01 5.62
N LYS A 735 6.37 -32.28 6.47
CA LYS A 735 7.26 -32.86 7.48
C LYS A 735 6.50 -33.69 8.53
N ALA A 736 5.28 -33.30 8.89
CA ALA A 736 4.40 -34.06 9.77
C ALA A 736 3.78 -35.32 9.09
N GLY A 737 4.05 -35.53 7.80
CA GLY A 737 3.64 -36.72 7.07
C GLY A 737 2.23 -36.65 6.48
N PHE A 738 1.68 -35.44 6.28
CA PHE A 738 0.52 -35.22 5.43
C PHE A 738 0.94 -35.12 3.96
N SER A 739 0.06 -35.55 3.05
CA SER A 739 0.34 -35.53 1.60
C SER A 739 -0.22 -34.31 0.88
N ASP A 740 -1.16 -33.59 1.50
CA ASP A 740 -1.92 -32.50 0.88
C ASP A 740 -2.55 -31.59 1.97
N TYR A 741 -2.85 -30.34 1.63
CA TYR A 741 -3.56 -29.38 2.47
C TYR A 741 -4.44 -28.47 1.61
N LYS A 742 -5.46 -27.85 2.22
CA LYS A 742 -6.32 -26.87 1.56
C LYS A 742 -6.58 -25.69 2.49
N ILE A 743 -6.28 -24.48 2.02
CA ILE A 743 -6.76 -23.25 2.66
C ILE A 743 -8.24 -23.10 2.30
N LEU A 744 -9.11 -23.13 3.31
CA LEU A 744 -10.55 -23.17 3.09
C LEU A 744 -11.13 -21.77 2.88
N LYS A 745 -10.94 -20.85 3.84
CA LYS A 745 -11.35 -19.43 3.82
C LYS A 745 -10.53 -18.67 4.87
N LYS A 746 -10.12 -17.42 4.59
CA LYS A 746 -9.44 -16.53 5.56
C LYS A 746 -10.47 -15.74 6.38
N PHE A 747 -10.33 -15.67 7.70
CA PHE A 747 -11.09 -14.74 8.55
C PHE A 747 -10.53 -13.31 8.39
N GLY A 748 -11.38 -12.28 8.48
CA GLY A 748 -10.93 -10.90 8.71
C GLY A 748 -10.26 -10.17 7.54
N ALA A 749 -10.44 -10.61 6.30
CA ALA A 749 -9.85 -9.96 5.11
C ALA A 749 -10.85 -9.74 3.96
N ARG A 750 -12.11 -9.41 4.28
CA ARG A 750 -12.91 -8.62 3.32
C ARG A 750 -12.79 -7.17 3.74
N ALA A 751 -11.78 -6.48 3.19
CA ALA A 751 -11.80 -5.04 3.19
C ALA A 751 -13.15 -4.61 2.61
N VAL A 752 -14.00 -3.97 3.43
CA VAL A 752 -14.86 -2.94 2.86
C VAL A 752 -13.88 -1.94 2.25
N PRO A 753 -13.90 -1.71 0.93
CA PRO A 753 -12.89 -0.85 0.31
C PRO A 753 -12.93 0.51 1.01
N SER A 754 -11.76 1.04 1.39
CA SER A 754 -11.65 2.37 1.99
C SER A 754 -12.27 3.43 1.07
N ASP A 755 -12.63 4.61 1.58
CA ASP A 755 -13.15 5.68 0.72
C ASP A 755 -12.21 6.04 -0.44
N ALA A 756 -10.88 5.94 -0.24
CA ALA A 756 -9.91 6.14 -1.31
C ALA A 756 -9.94 5.01 -2.36
N GLU A 757 -10.06 3.76 -1.92
CA GLU A 757 -10.24 2.60 -2.81
C GLU A 757 -11.60 2.64 -3.51
N LEU A 758 -12.66 3.13 -2.84
CA LEU A 758 -13.98 3.35 -3.45
C LEU A 758 -13.94 4.49 -4.47
N LEU A 759 -13.21 5.57 -4.21
CA LEU A 759 -13.02 6.67 -5.17
C LEU A 759 -12.20 6.21 -6.37
N GLN A 760 -11.14 5.44 -6.16
CA GLN A 760 -10.34 4.84 -7.23
C GLN A 760 -11.17 3.81 -8.02
N ALA A 761 -11.91 2.94 -7.33
CA ALA A 761 -12.81 1.97 -7.95
C ALA A 761 -13.96 2.67 -8.68
N GLN A 762 -14.45 3.82 -8.19
CA GLN A 762 -15.43 4.65 -8.88
C GLN A 762 -14.84 5.25 -10.16
N ALA A 763 -13.61 5.75 -10.11
CA ALA A 763 -12.89 6.25 -11.28
C ALA A 763 -12.66 5.13 -12.31
N ASP A 764 -12.26 3.94 -11.86
CA ASP A 764 -12.10 2.75 -12.71
C ASP A 764 -13.43 2.28 -13.29
N LEU A 765 -14.50 2.27 -12.50
CA LEU A 765 -15.86 1.94 -12.95
C LEU A 765 -16.31 2.93 -14.02
N TRP A 766 -16.07 4.23 -13.86
CA TRP A 766 -16.35 5.24 -14.87
C TRP A 766 -15.50 5.03 -16.13
N ARG A 767 -14.19 4.79 -15.98
CA ARG A 767 -13.28 4.52 -17.10
C ARG A 767 -13.74 3.31 -17.92
N HIS A 768 -14.11 2.22 -17.26
CA HIS A 768 -14.60 1.01 -17.93
C HIS A 768 -15.99 1.23 -18.56
N SER A 769 -16.92 1.86 -17.83
CA SER A 769 -18.29 2.12 -18.32
C SER A 769 -18.32 3.07 -19.51
N LEU A 770 -17.40 4.04 -19.57
CA LEU A 770 -17.30 5.04 -20.64
C LEU A 770 -16.28 4.66 -21.72
N SER A 771 -15.62 3.51 -21.62
CA SER A 771 -14.58 3.08 -22.58
C SER A 771 -15.08 3.00 -24.03
N TYR A 772 -16.37 2.72 -24.24
CA TYR A 772 -17.00 2.72 -25.57
C TYR A 772 -16.92 4.10 -26.25
N LEU A 773 -16.92 5.21 -25.48
CA LEU A 773 -16.77 6.56 -26.02
C LEU A 773 -15.37 6.77 -26.60
N THR A 774 -14.34 6.14 -26.03
CA THR A 774 -12.99 6.15 -26.60
C THR A 774 -12.96 5.42 -27.94
N ALA A 775 -13.59 4.24 -28.04
CA ALA A 775 -13.70 3.51 -29.30
C ALA A 775 -14.48 4.30 -30.37
N MET A 776 -15.60 4.91 -30.02
CA MET A 776 -16.38 5.76 -30.93
C MET A 776 -15.63 7.04 -31.32
N SER A 777 -14.84 7.61 -30.40
CA SER A 777 -13.99 8.77 -30.69
C SER A 777 -12.86 8.41 -31.66
N LEU A 778 -12.27 7.23 -31.51
CA LEU A 778 -11.26 6.71 -32.42
C LEU A 778 -11.86 6.48 -33.81
N ARG A 779 -13.04 5.85 -33.88
CA ARG A 779 -13.80 5.69 -35.12
C ARG A 779 -14.05 7.05 -35.80
N CYS A 780 -14.54 8.04 -35.04
CA CYS A 780 -14.77 9.40 -35.54
C CYS A 780 -13.49 10.03 -36.12
N ALA A 781 -12.35 9.88 -35.44
CA ALA A 781 -11.06 10.37 -35.93
C ALA A 781 -10.60 9.66 -37.22
N VAL A 782 -10.89 8.37 -37.36
CA VAL A 782 -10.60 7.58 -38.57
C VAL A 782 -11.47 8.02 -39.74
N GLU A 783 -12.79 8.17 -39.53
CA GLU A 783 -13.76 8.61 -40.53
C GLU A 783 -13.47 10.04 -41.01
N MET A 784 -13.10 10.93 -40.09
CA MET A 784 -12.74 12.31 -40.42
C MET A 784 -11.36 12.45 -41.07
N GLY A 785 -10.53 11.40 -41.09
CA GLY A 785 -9.18 11.48 -41.66
C GLY A 785 -8.17 12.29 -40.83
N ILE A 786 -8.43 12.51 -39.52
CA ILE A 786 -7.61 13.36 -38.64
C ILE A 786 -6.13 12.97 -38.69
N ARG A 787 -5.84 11.67 -38.54
CA ARG A 787 -4.50 11.09 -38.62
C ARG A 787 -3.72 11.48 -39.89
N THR A 788 -4.35 11.38 -41.05
CA THR A 788 -3.72 11.71 -42.34
C THR A 788 -3.55 13.21 -42.49
N ALA A 789 -4.48 14.01 -41.98
CA ALA A 789 -4.31 15.46 -41.95
C ALA A 789 -3.11 15.89 -41.09
N ILE A 790 -2.94 15.32 -39.88
CA ILE A 790 -1.77 15.58 -39.04
C ILE A 790 -0.48 15.13 -39.76
N TYR A 791 -0.50 13.93 -40.38
CA TYR A 791 0.65 13.43 -41.13
C TYR A 791 1.06 14.36 -42.28
N ASN A 792 0.10 14.79 -43.10
CA ASN A 792 0.33 15.70 -44.23
C ASN A 792 0.80 17.10 -43.80
N LEU A 793 0.52 17.51 -42.56
CA LEU A 793 1.00 18.76 -41.96
C LEU A 793 2.41 18.63 -41.33
N GLY A 794 3.13 17.53 -41.59
CA GLY A 794 4.48 17.31 -41.07
C GLY A 794 4.53 16.52 -39.77
N GLY A 795 3.46 15.78 -39.44
CA GLY A 795 3.39 14.89 -38.27
C GLY A 795 2.97 15.56 -36.96
N ALA A 796 2.68 16.86 -36.99
CA ALA A 796 2.18 17.65 -35.87
C ALA A 796 1.17 18.69 -36.37
N ALA A 797 0.07 18.91 -35.64
CA ALA A 797 -0.89 19.95 -35.98
C ALA A 797 -1.66 20.46 -34.75
N THR A 798 -1.98 21.74 -34.76
CA THR A 798 -2.92 22.36 -33.82
C THR A 798 -4.36 22.06 -34.23
N PRO A 799 -5.34 22.12 -33.29
CA PRO A 799 -6.75 21.99 -33.63
C PRO A 799 -7.24 23.00 -34.67
N ALA A 800 -6.65 24.19 -34.75
CA ALA A 800 -7.03 25.22 -35.73
C ALA A 800 -6.54 24.87 -37.15
N GLU A 801 -5.33 24.34 -37.27
CA GLU A 801 -4.81 23.82 -38.54
C GLU A 801 -5.63 22.62 -39.01
N LEU A 802 -6.06 21.74 -38.10
CA LEU A 802 -6.92 20.61 -38.44
C LEU A 802 -8.33 21.02 -38.88
N ILE A 803 -8.92 22.06 -38.30
CA ILE A 803 -10.18 22.63 -38.80
C ILE A 803 -10.04 23.02 -40.27
N THR A 804 -8.92 23.68 -40.62
CA THR A 804 -8.64 24.10 -41.99
C THR A 804 -8.37 22.90 -42.90
N ALA A 805 -7.47 21.99 -42.50
CA ALA A 805 -7.05 20.84 -43.30
C ALA A 805 -8.19 19.85 -43.58
N LEU A 806 -9.12 19.71 -42.64
CA LEU A 806 -10.29 18.82 -42.75
C LEU A 806 -11.54 19.53 -43.29
N SER A 807 -11.45 20.81 -43.66
CA SER A 807 -12.57 21.62 -44.13
C SER A 807 -13.76 21.63 -43.16
N LEU A 808 -13.50 21.69 -41.86
CA LEU A 808 -14.53 21.70 -40.82
C LEU A 808 -15.01 23.13 -40.52
N PRO A 809 -16.26 23.33 -40.09
CA PRO A 809 -16.71 24.64 -39.64
C PRO A 809 -15.91 25.11 -38.41
N SER A 810 -15.49 26.38 -38.38
CA SER A 810 -14.74 26.96 -37.26
C SER A 810 -15.44 26.83 -35.91
N SER A 811 -16.79 26.78 -35.91
CA SER A 811 -17.61 26.52 -34.73
C SER A 811 -17.37 25.13 -34.09
N LYS A 812 -16.70 24.21 -34.78
CA LYS A 812 -16.36 22.86 -34.28
C LYS A 812 -15.04 22.82 -33.50
N LEU A 813 -14.24 23.89 -33.51
CA LEU A 813 -12.94 23.96 -32.85
C LEU A 813 -12.96 23.52 -31.36
N PRO A 814 -13.90 23.97 -30.51
CA PRO A 814 -13.93 23.54 -29.10
C PRO A 814 -14.23 22.04 -28.94
N PHE A 815 -15.01 21.46 -29.84
CA PHE A 815 -15.38 20.05 -29.81
C PHE A 815 -14.24 19.17 -30.30
N LEU A 816 -13.54 19.59 -31.37
CA LEU A 816 -12.34 18.93 -31.86
C LEU A 816 -11.24 18.88 -30.79
N ARG A 817 -11.05 19.96 -30.02
CA ARG A 817 -10.14 19.97 -28.85
C ARG A 817 -10.48 18.90 -27.81
N ARG A 818 -11.77 18.72 -27.49
CA ARG A 818 -12.22 17.71 -26.52
C ARG A 818 -11.98 16.29 -27.04
N LEU A 819 -12.27 16.05 -28.32
CA LEU A 819 -12.01 14.78 -28.99
C LEU A 819 -10.51 14.43 -28.96
N LEU A 820 -9.66 15.36 -29.40
CA LEU A 820 -8.21 15.16 -29.45
C LEU A 820 -7.60 14.96 -28.06
N ARG A 821 -8.11 15.64 -27.02
CA ARG A 821 -7.68 15.43 -25.63
C ARG A 821 -7.95 14.01 -25.15
N LEU A 822 -9.13 13.45 -25.43
CA LEU A 822 -9.45 12.07 -25.07
C LEU A 822 -8.56 11.07 -25.81
N LEU A 823 -8.36 11.27 -27.12
CA LEU A 823 -7.52 10.41 -27.94
C LEU A 823 -6.04 10.49 -27.56
N ALA A 824 -5.55 11.67 -27.18
CA ALA A 824 -4.19 11.84 -26.66
C ALA A 824 -4.02 11.17 -25.28
N ALA A 825 -4.97 11.37 -24.35
CA ALA A 825 -4.96 10.68 -23.05
C ALA A 825 -5.06 9.16 -23.19
N SER A 826 -5.62 8.66 -24.30
CA SER A 826 -5.70 7.24 -24.63
C SER A 826 -4.47 6.72 -25.42
N GLY A 827 -3.45 7.56 -25.64
CA GLY A 827 -2.23 7.20 -26.37
C GLY A 827 -2.36 7.13 -27.90
N VAL A 828 -3.52 7.44 -28.47
CA VAL A 828 -3.76 7.44 -29.92
C VAL A 828 -2.95 8.54 -30.59
N PHE A 829 -2.85 9.71 -29.97
CA PHE A 829 -1.96 10.81 -30.36
C PHE A 829 -1.06 11.16 -29.19
N THR A 830 0.02 11.91 -29.43
CA THR A 830 0.73 12.61 -28.35
C THR A 830 0.36 14.09 -28.37
N ALA A 831 0.38 14.73 -27.21
CA ALA A 831 0.04 16.15 -27.06
C ALA A 831 1.21 16.87 -26.38
N ASP A 832 1.70 17.94 -27.02
CA ASP A 832 2.71 18.82 -26.46
C ASP A 832 2.04 20.16 -26.12
N ASP A 833 2.14 20.57 -24.85
CA ASP A 833 1.68 21.87 -24.39
C ASP A 833 2.85 22.87 -24.44
N ASP A 834 2.85 23.76 -25.42
CA ASP A 834 3.72 24.93 -25.37
C ASP A 834 3.22 25.89 -24.28
N ALA A 835 4.16 26.50 -23.54
CA ALA A 835 3.90 27.47 -22.46
C ALA A 835 3.03 28.69 -22.90
N ALA A 836 2.71 28.80 -24.19
CA ALA A 836 1.87 29.81 -24.81
C ALA A 836 0.55 29.24 -25.38
N THR A 837 -0.32 28.69 -24.54
CA THR A 837 -1.79 28.51 -24.77
C THR A 837 -2.30 27.64 -25.93
N THR A 838 -1.46 27.07 -26.80
CA THR A 838 -1.88 26.22 -27.92
C THR A 838 -1.29 24.82 -27.85
N THR A 839 -2.11 23.83 -27.49
CA THR A 839 -1.74 22.40 -27.54
C THR A 839 -1.59 21.93 -28.99
N THR A 840 -0.45 21.30 -29.29
CA THR A 840 -0.16 20.67 -30.59
C THR A 840 -0.28 19.16 -30.46
N TYR A 841 -0.97 18.51 -31.40
CA TYR A 841 -1.14 17.06 -31.41
C TYR A 841 -0.26 16.42 -32.48
N ARG A 842 0.44 15.34 -32.14
CA ARG A 842 1.38 14.64 -33.02
C ARG A 842 0.96 13.20 -33.29
N ILE A 843 1.42 12.68 -34.42
CA ILE A 843 1.30 11.26 -34.75
C ILE A 843 2.08 10.43 -33.71
N SER A 844 1.37 9.55 -33.00
CA SER A 844 1.97 8.45 -32.23
C SER A 844 2.09 7.19 -33.11
N PRO A 845 2.86 6.15 -32.70
CA PRO A 845 2.88 4.87 -33.40
C PRO A 845 1.48 4.27 -33.62
N VAL A 846 0.53 4.48 -32.70
CA VAL A 846 -0.86 4.00 -32.81
C VAL A 846 -1.58 4.73 -33.94
N SER A 847 -1.57 6.07 -33.95
CA SER A 847 -2.18 6.84 -35.05
C SER A 847 -1.48 6.68 -36.39
N TYR A 848 -0.18 6.36 -36.40
CA TYR A 848 0.58 6.09 -37.63
C TYR A 848 -0.01 4.90 -38.38
N LEU A 849 -0.36 3.83 -37.68
CA LEU A 849 -1.04 2.64 -38.23
C LEU A 849 -2.42 2.94 -38.85
N LEU A 850 -2.94 4.16 -38.71
CA LEU A 850 -4.23 4.58 -39.27
C LEU A 850 -4.06 5.56 -40.45
N VAL A 851 -2.83 5.93 -40.79
CA VAL A 851 -2.54 6.83 -41.92
C VAL A 851 -2.83 6.12 -43.24
N ASP A 852 -3.52 6.83 -44.14
CA ASP A 852 -3.78 6.34 -45.49
C ASP A 852 -2.47 6.06 -46.24
N GLY A 853 -2.34 4.85 -46.79
CA GLY A 853 -1.15 4.42 -47.54
C GLY A 853 -0.86 5.30 -48.76
N ASN A 854 -1.87 5.94 -49.35
CA ASN A 854 -1.68 6.89 -50.45
C ASN A 854 -0.92 8.15 -50.03
N ALA A 855 -1.00 8.54 -48.75
CA ALA A 855 -0.30 9.69 -48.20
C ALA A 855 1.19 9.40 -47.91
N ILE A 856 1.58 8.12 -47.78
CA ILE A 856 2.95 7.70 -47.42
C ILE A 856 3.86 7.56 -48.66
N GLY A 857 3.36 7.90 -49.85
CA GLY A 857 4.19 8.08 -51.05
C GLY A 857 4.91 6.80 -51.49
N GLY A 858 4.19 5.67 -51.65
CA GLY A 858 4.65 4.47 -52.36
C GLY A 858 5.96 3.79 -51.91
N GLY A 859 6.63 4.27 -50.85
CA GLY A 859 8.02 3.93 -50.53
C GLY A 859 8.24 3.05 -49.29
N ASP A 860 7.32 3.03 -48.32
CA ASP A 860 7.44 2.13 -47.17
C ASP A 860 6.54 0.92 -47.36
N ALA A 861 7.09 -0.13 -47.99
CA ALA A 861 6.44 -1.42 -48.19
C ALA A 861 6.04 -2.14 -46.87
N ARG A 862 6.35 -1.56 -45.70
CA ARG A 862 6.04 -2.09 -44.37
C ARG A 862 4.82 -1.42 -43.71
N HIS A 863 4.27 -0.34 -44.28
CA HIS A 863 3.11 0.34 -43.69
C HIS A 863 1.83 -0.44 -43.92
N ILE A 864 1.05 -0.66 -42.85
CA ILE A 864 -0.23 -1.37 -42.88
C ILE A 864 -1.28 -0.46 -42.25
N ASN A 865 -2.31 -0.14 -43.04
CA ASN A 865 -3.41 0.70 -42.59
C ASN A 865 -4.48 -0.14 -41.87
N HIS A 866 -4.68 0.10 -40.56
CA HIS A 866 -5.67 -0.58 -39.72
C HIS A 866 -7.01 0.16 -39.60
N ALA A 867 -7.27 1.17 -40.43
CA ALA A 867 -8.53 1.92 -40.40
C ALA A 867 -9.76 1.01 -40.52
N SER A 868 -9.76 0.05 -41.45
CA SER A 868 -10.91 -0.85 -41.66
C SER A 868 -11.17 -1.78 -40.47
N LEU A 869 -10.14 -2.13 -39.69
CA LEU A 869 -10.29 -2.86 -38.42
C LEU A 869 -11.06 -2.03 -37.39
N VAL A 870 -10.64 -0.77 -37.20
CA VAL A 870 -11.33 0.16 -36.28
C VAL A 870 -12.78 0.35 -36.70
N LEU A 871 -13.03 0.60 -37.99
CA LEU A 871 -14.37 0.85 -38.51
C LEU A 871 -15.28 -0.39 -38.40
N THR A 872 -14.75 -1.59 -38.65
CA THR A 872 -15.51 -2.85 -38.51
C THR A 872 -15.85 -3.13 -37.04
N ALA A 873 -14.88 -3.04 -36.13
CA ALA A 873 -15.07 -3.31 -34.72
C ALA A 873 -16.05 -2.32 -34.06
N ALA A 874 -16.02 -1.06 -34.50
CA ALA A 874 -16.89 0.01 -34.01
C ALA A 874 -18.16 0.21 -34.86
N SER A 875 -18.46 -0.69 -35.79
CA SER A 875 -19.65 -0.61 -36.64
C SER A 875 -20.94 -0.84 -35.84
N ALA A 876 -22.07 -0.34 -36.34
CA ALA A 876 -23.36 -0.57 -35.69
C ALA A 876 -23.66 -2.07 -35.53
N ARG A 877 -23.40 -2.88 -36.57
CA ARG A 877 -23.68 -4.32 -36.54
C ARG A 877 -22.86 -5.07 -35.48
N SER A 878 -21.57 -4.75 -35.36
CA SER A 878 -20.69 -5.36 -34.36
C SER A 878 -21.08 -4.93 -32.95
N VAL A 879 -21.41 -3.65 -32.75
CA VAL A 879 -21.82 -3.10 -31.46
C VAL A 879 -23.19 -3.64 -31.02
N ASP A 880 -24.15 -3.76 -31.94
CA ASP A 880 -25.49 -4.29 -31.64
C ASP A 880 -25.41 -5.75 -31.18
N ALA A 881 -24.55 -6.55 -31.80
CA ALA A 881 -24.29 -7.93 -31.36
C ALA A 881 -23.72 -7.98 -29.94
N ALA A 882 -22.78 -7.08 -29.60
CA ALA A 882 -22.22 -6.97 -28.25
C ALA A 882 -23.27 -6.50 -27.22
N MET A 883 -24.16 -5.57 -27.58
CA MET A 883 -25.26 -5.12 -26.72
C MET A 883 -26.25 -6.25 -26.39
N GLY A 884 -26.41 -7.21 -27.31
CA GLY A 884 -27.29 -8.37 -27.15
C GLY A 884 -26.75 -9.50 -26.25
N LEU A 885 -25.48 -9.45 -25.83
CA LEU A 885 -24.80 -10.56 -25.14
C LEU A 885 -25.54 -11.07 -23.90
N ALA A 886 -26.03 -10.18 -23.05
CA ALA A 886 -26.76 -10.59 -21.84
C ALA A 886 -28.07 -11.33 -22.15
N GLY A 887 -28.71 -11.01 -23.29
CA GLY A 887 -29.88 -11.74 -23.78
C GLY A 887 -29.51 -13.09 -24.36
N TRP A 888 -28.41 -13.16 -25.12
CA TRP A 888 -27.87 -14.38 -25.71
C TRP A 888 -27.47 -15.41 -24.64
N PHE A 889 -26.74 -15.01 -23.59
CA PHE A 889 -26.35 -15.91 -22.48
C PHE A 889 -27.53 -16.53 -21.71
N ARG A 890 -28.73 -15.93 -21.80
CA ARG A 890 -29.94 -16.47 -21.16
C ARG A 890 -30.68 -17.47 -22.05
N LYS A 891 -30.25 -17.67 -23.29
CA LYS A 891 -30.84 -18.58 -24.26
C LYS A 891 -29.92 -19.78 -24.48
N ASP A 892 -30.51 -20.91 -24.81
CA ASP A 892 -29.78 -22.07 -25.33
C ASP A 892 -29.58 -21.87 -26.84
N ALA A 893 -28.64 -21.00 -27.21
CA ALA A 893 -28.38 -20.61 -28.59
C ALA A 893 -27.08 -21.26 -29.11
N ALA A 894 -27.19 -22.04 -30.18
CA ALA A 894 -26.03 -22.67 -30.84
C ALA A 894 -25.29 -21.73 -31.81
N ALA A 895 -25.92 -20.62 -32.22
CA ALA A 895 -25.34 -19.65 -33.13
C ALA A 895 -24.71 -18.47 -32.35
N PRO A 896 -23.67 -17.82 -32.89
CA PRO A 896 -23.09 -16.62 -32.28
C PRO A 896 -24.12 -15.48 -32.15
N PRO A 897 -23.95 -14.56 -31.18
CA PRO A 897 -24.83 -13.40 -31.01
C PRO A 897 -25.05 -12.60 -32.30
N PHE A 898 -24.00 -12.41 -33.11
CA PHE A 898 -24.09 -11.71 -34.38
C PHE A 898 -25.03 -12.42 -35.38
N ASP A 899 -24.88 -13.73 -35.55
CA ASP A 899 -25.69 -14.53 -36.46
C ASP A 899 -27.16 -14.54 -36.04
N GLU A 900 -27.44 -14.68 -34.74
CA GLU A 900 -28.82 -14.67 -34.22
C GLU A 900 -29.48 -13.30 -34.41
N LEU A 901 -28.73 -12.22 -34.20
CA LEU A 901 -29.26 -10.87 -34.29
C LEU A 901 -29.48 -10.42 -35.73
N HIS A 902 -28.54 -10.69 -36.63
CA HIS A 902 -28.56 -10.17 -38.00
C HIS A 902 -29.11 -11.18 -39.02
N GLY A 903 -29.28 -12.45 -38.65
CA GLY A 903 -29.74 -13.51 -39.56
C GLY A 903 -28.73 -13.86 -40.67
N ALA A 904 -27.47 -13.48 -40.51
CA ALA A 904 -26.39 -13.71 -41.46
C ALA A 904 -25.07 -13.96 -40.74
N THR A 905 -24.24 -14.87 -41.27
CA THR A 905 -22.93 -15.19 -40.71
C THR A 905 -21.87 -14.18 -41.13
N PHE A 906 -21.09 -13.69 -40.15
CA PHE A 906 -20.18 -12.52 -40.26
C PHE A 906 -19.27 -12.49 -41.50
N PHE A 907 -18.55 -13.57 -41.79
CA PHE A 907 -17.63 -13.70 -42.95
C PHE A 907 -18.18 -14.57 -44.09
N HIS A 908 -19.51 -14.67 -44.22
CA HIS A 908 -20.16 -15.54 -45.21
C HIS A 908 -20.91 -14.73 -46.27
N GLU A 909 -21.20 -15.35 -47.42
CA GLU A 909 -21.95 -14.75 -48.54
C GLU A 909 -23.33 -14.22 -48.10
N SER A 910 -23.93 -14.80 -47.06
CA SER A 910 -25.15 -14.26 -46.44
C SER A 910 -25.00 -12.81 -45.97
N MET A 911 -23.82 -12.43 -45.44
CA MET A 911 -23.54 -11.07 -45.02
C MET A 911 -23.31 -10.15 -46.23
N ALA A 912 -22.66 -10.64 -47.28
CA ALA A 912 -22.53 -9.90 -48.54
C ALA A 912 -23.89 -9.53 -49.14
N ARG A 913 -24.87 -10.45 -49.06
CA ARG A 913 -26.25 -10.22 -49.51
C ARG A 913 -27.01 -9.24 -48.61
N LEU A 914 -26.74 -9.25 -47.30
CA LEU A 914 -27.42 -8.39 -46.33
C LEU A 914 -26.84 -6.96 -46.30
N ASP A 915 -25.52 -6.83 -46.39
CA ASP A 915 -24.79 -5.56 -46.31
C ASP A 915 -23.40 -5.72 -46.95
N ALA A 916 -23.33 -5.50 -48.27
CA ALA A 916 -22.09 -5.63 -49.03
C ALA A 916 -21.00 -4.65 -48.55
N GLY A 917 -21.37 -3.49 -48.01
CA GLY A 917 -20.44 -2.48 -47.51
C GLY A 917 -19.77 -2.93 -46.21
N PHE A 918 -20.56 -3.39 -45.24
CA PHE A 918 -20.01 -3.99 -44.01
C PHE A 918 -19.18 -5.23 -44.31
N HIS A 919 -19.68 -6.13 -45.17
CA HIS A 919 -18.96 -7.34 -45.56
C HIS A 919 -17.61 -7.02 -46.22
N GLY A 920 -17.57 -6.04 -47.14
CA GLY A 920 -16.33 -5.58 -47.76
C GLY A 920 -15.33 -5.01 -46.75
N MET A 921 -15.81 -4.17 -45.83
CA MET A 921 -15.00 -3.57 -44.77
C MET A 921 -14.43 -4.62 -43.79
N ALA A 922 -15.25 -5.61 -43.41
CA ALA A 922 -14.84 -6.70 -42.53
C ALA A 922 -13.76 -7.59 -43.19
N ASN A 923 -13.90 -7.87 -44.49
CA ASN A 923 -12.90 -8.61 -45.24
C ASN A 923 -11.59 -7.82 -45.39
N GLU A 924 -11.67 -6.50 -45.61
CA GLU A 924 -10.48 -5.64 -45.63
C GLU A 924 -9.78 -5.60 -44.26
N ALA A 925 -10.55 -5.49 -43.18
CA ALA A 925 -10.02 -5.55 -41.80
C ALA A 925 -9.25 -6.85 -41.55
N LEU A 926 -9.79 -7.99 -42.00
CA LEU A 926 -9.13 -9.28 -41.89
C LEU A 926 -7.81 -9.31 -42.71
N ALA A 927 -7.83 -8.83 -43.95
CA ALA A 927 -6.63 -8.78 -44.81
C ALA A 927 -5.51 -7.90 -44.22
N THR A 928 -5.85 -6.80 -43.53
CA THR A 928 -4.84 -5.98 -42.84
C THR A 928 -4.18 -6.69 -41.65
N HIS A 929 -4.89 -7.64 -41.02
CA HIS A 929 -4.36 -8.47 -39.93
C HIS A 929 -3.30 -9.47 -40.45
N ASP A 930 -3.41 -9.89 -41.70
CA ASP A 930 -2.51 -10.84 -42.36
C ASP A 930 -1.13 -10.26 -42.67
N ASN A 931 -0.99 -8.96 -42.90
CA ASN A 931 0.28 -8.34 -43.33
C ASN A 931 1.30 -8.11 -42.19
N LEU A 932 0.89 -8.20 -40.92
CA LEU A 932 1.69 -7.74 -39.76
C LEU A 932 2.83 -8.68 -39.30
N GLY A 933 3.22 -9.68 -40.11
CA GLY A 933 4.08 -10.79 -39.64
C GLY A 933 5.12 -11.32 -40.65
N ASN A 934 5.66 -10.49 -41.53
CA ASN A 934 6.50 -10.92 -42.66
C ASN A 934 7.91 -11.48 -42.34
N GLU A 935 8.15 -12.03 -41.14
CA GLU A 935 9.42 -12.72 -40.82
C GLU A 935 9.23 -14.17 -40.33
N ILE A 936 8.65 -15.03 -41.17
CA ILE A 936 8.84 -16.49 -41.07
C ILE A 936 8.76 -17.11 -42.48
N SER A 937 9.77 -17.91 -42.84
CA SER A 937 9.84 -18.66 -44.10
C SER A 937 9.10 -20.01 -44.00
N LEU A 938 8.00 -20.24 -44.75
CA LEU A 938 7.55 -21.55 -45.32
C LEU A 938 6.15 -21.51 -45.98
N THR A 939 5.93 -22.42 -46.95
CA THR A 939 4.81 -22.60 -47.92
C THR A 939 3.37 -22.56 -47.37
N TYR A 940 2.46 -21.87 -48.09
CA TYR A 940 1.11 -21.44 -47.66
C TYR A 940 -0.06 -22.30 -48.16
N CYS A 941 -1.06 -22.54 -47.28
CA CYS A 941 -2.45 -22.82 -47.66
C CYS A 941 -3.35 -21.76 -47.01
N CYS A 942 -4.32 -21.21 -47.76
CA CYS A 942 -5.32 -20.31 -47.19
C CYS A 942 -6.45 -21.13 -46.57
N GLY A 943 -6.91 -20.72 -45.39
CA GLY A 943 -8.16 -21.19 -44.82
C GLY A 943 -9.24 -20.13 -44.94
N ALA A 944 -10.45 -20.58 -45.26
CA ALA A 944 -11.75 -19.93 -45.13
C ALA A 944 -11.80 -18.63 -44.30
N ALA A 945 -11.52 -17.50 -44.93
CA ALA A 945 -12.17 -16.19 -44.70
C ALA A 945 -11.57 -15.04 -45.54
N CYS A 946 -10.37 -15.18 -46.13
CA CYS A 946 -9.80 -14.16 -47.02
C CYS A 946 -9.27 -14.79 -48.32
N GLY A 947 -9.72 -14.32 -49.48
CA GLY A 947 -9.09 -14.67 -50.76
C GLY A 947 -7.76 -13.96 -50.98
N ASP A 948 -7.02 -13.67 -49.90
CA ASP A 948 -5.76 -12.91 -49.96
C ASP A 948 -4.58 -13.83 -50.25
N ASP A 949 -3.95 -13.64 -51.41
CA ASP A 949 -2.74 -14.33 -51.83
C ASP A 949 -1.46 -13.57 -51.43
N THR A 950 -1.54 -12.48 -50.66
CA THR A 950 -0.37 -11.65 -50.28
C THR A 950 0.73 -12.45 -49.59
N PHE A 951 0.35 -13.34 -48.67
CA PHE A 951 1.32 -14.22 -48.02
C PHE A 951 1.92 -15.26 -48.99
N ALA A 952 1.10 -15.81 -49.89
CA ALA A 952 1.57 -16.71 -50.95
C ALA A 952 2.54 -16.00 -51.91
N ARG A 953 2.24 -14.75 -52.29
CA ARG A 953 3.11 -13.89 -53.10
C ARG A 953 4.43 -13.59 -52.40
N ALA A 954 4.40 -13.28 -51.10
CA ALA A 954 5.60 -13.05 -50.32
C ALA A 954 6.51 -14.30 -50.29
N ILE A 955 5.92 -15.48 -50.13
CA ILE A 955 6.67 -16.76 -50.17
C ILE A 955 7.26 -17.00 -51.56
N VAL A 956 6.48 -16.85 -52.62
CA VAL A 956 6.98 -17.06 -54.00
C VAL A 956 8.05 -16.03 -54.37
N ALA A 957 7.92 -14.78 -53.90
CA ALA A 957 8.93 -13.75 -54.09
C ALA A 957 10.23 -14.05 -53.33
N ALA A 958 10.13 -14.51 -52.08
CA ALA A 958 11.30 -14.87 -51.26
C ALA A 958 11.93 -16.21 -51.70
N PHE A 959 11.12 -17.14 -52.22
CA PHE A 959 11.51 -18.48 -52.62
C PHE A 959 10.91 -18.85 -53.98
N PRO A 960 11.50 -18.37 -55.09
CA PRO A 960 10.94 -18.54 -56.44
C PRO A 960 10.81 -20.00 -56.93
N HIS A 961 11.42 -20.95 -56.22
CA HIS A 961 11.35 -22.39 -56.50
C HIS A 961 10.15 -23.08 -55.83
N ILE A 962 9.47 -22.41 -54.90
CA ILE A 962 8.28 -22.93 -54.21
C ILE A 962 7.06 -22.64 -55.07
N ARG A 963 6.21 -23.66 -55.26
CA ARG A 963 4.87 -23.49 -55.83
C ARG A 963 3.85 -23.46 -54.70
N CYS A 964 2.94 -22.49 -54.72
CA CYS A 964 1.91 -22.35 -53.70
C CYS A 964 0.53 -22.69 -54.27
N THR A 965 -0.33 -23.32 -53.45
CA THR A 965 -1.75 -23.50 -53.80
C THR A 965 -2.60 -22.78 -52.74
N VAL A 966 -3.39 -21.82 -53.18
CA VAL A 966 -4.34 -21.07 -52.35
C VAL A 966 -5.71 -21.73 -52.49
N LEU A 967 -6.22 -22.32 -51.41
CA LEU A 967 -7.59 -22.85 -51.32
C LEU A 967 -8.51 -21.76 -50.76
N ALA A 968 -9.58 -21.42 -51.47
CA ALA A 968 -10.56 -20.45 -50.98
C ALA A 968 -11.99 -20.81 -51.41
N TYR A 969 -13.01 -20.26 -50.73
CA TYR A 969 -14.39 -20.41 -51.18
C TYR A 969 -14.62 -19.76 -52.56
N PRO A 970 -15.61 -20.25 -53.34
CA PRO A 970 -15.99 -19.64 -54.61
C PRO A 970 -16.24 -18.13 -54.50
N ASN A 971 -15.78 -17.36 -55.49
CA ASN A 971 -15.90 -15.89 -55.57
C ASN A 971 -15.07 -15.06 -54.56
N MET A 972 -14.19 -15.66 -53.75
CA MET A 972 -13.32 -14.91 -52.84
C MET A 972 -12.04 -14.36 -53.49
N ILE A 973 -11.64 -14.88 -54.65
CA ILE A 973 -10.42 -14.48 -55.38
C ILE A 973 -10.84 -13.79 -56.68
N ASP A 974 -10.52 -12.51 -56.82
CA ASP A 974 -10.84 -11.72 -58.02
C ASP A 974 -10.11 -12.26 -59.28
N ALA A 975 -10.78 -12.17 -60.42
CA ALA A 975 -10.28 -12.64 -61.71
C ALA A 975 -9.00 -11.89 -62.16
N ALA A 976 -8.85 -10.62 -61.77
CA ALA A 976 -7.63 -9.85 -62.03
C ALA A 976 -6.43 -10.40 -61.24
N THR A 977 -6.63 -10.81 -59.98
CA THR A 977 -5.60 -11.42 -59.12
C THR A 977 -5.10 -12.75 -59.69
N LYS A 978 -5.98 -13.53 -60.33
CA LYS A 978 -5.63 -14.81 -61.01
C LYS A 978 -4.70 -14.62 -62.22
N GLN A 979 -4.65 -13.43 -62.85
CA GLN A 979 -3.83 -13.16 -64.05
C GLN A 979 -2.38 -12.71 -63.75
N VAL A 980 -2.08 -12.18 -62.56
CA VAL A 980 -0.82 -11.45 -62.28
C VAL A 980 0.40 -12.36 -61.99
N VAL A 981 0.21 -13.63 -61.60
CA VAL A 981 1.27 -14.44 -60.93
C VAL A 981 1.86 -15.61 -61.75
N GLY A 982 1.81 -15.55 -63.09
CA GLY A 982 2.70 -16.34 -63.97
C GLY A 982 2.87 -17.84 -63.65
N GLY A 983 1.80 -18.55 -63.26
CA GLY A 983 1.80 -20.02 -63.08
C GLY A 983 2.51 -20.57 -61.84
N VAL A 984 3.00 -19.74 -60.91
CA VAL A 984 3.71 -20.19 -59.69
C VAL A 984 2.79 -20.33 -58.47
N ILE A 985 1.67 -19.58 -58.47
CA ILE A 985 0.57 -19.74 -57.50
C ILE A 985 -0.63 -20.36 -58.23
N ASN A 986 -1.11 -21.49 -57.72
CA ASN A 986 -2.33 -22.14 -58.17
C ASN A 986 -3.50 -21.78 -57.24
N TYR A 987 -4.69 -21.58 -57.80
CA TYR A 987 -5.90 -21.27 -57.05
C TYR A 987 -6.88 -22.42 -57.16
N VAL A 988 -7.34 -22.92 -56.02
CA VAL A 988 -8.33 -23.99 -55.93
C VAL A 988 -9.55 -23.46 -55.20
N GLU A 989 -10.71 -23.59 -55.82
CA GLU A 989 -11.98 -23.26 -55.19
C GLU A 989 -12.49 -24.50 -54.43
N GLY A 990 -12.80 -24.34 -53.15
CA GLY A 990 -13.26 -25.44 -52.31
C GLY A 990 -13.43 -25.10 -50.84
N ASP A 991 -14.08 -26.01 -50.14
CA ASP A 991 -14.35 -25.93 -48.70
C ASP A 991 -13.33 -26.76 -47.92
N LEU A 992 -12.59 -26.13 -47.00
CA LEU A 992 -11.53 -26.79 -46.23
C LEU A 992 -12.03 -27.84 -45.23
N LEU A 993 -13.30 -27.79 -44.84
CA LEU A 993 -13.91 -28.86 -44.03
C LEU A 993 -14.10 -30.12 -44.87
N SER A 994 -14.28 -29.94 -46.18
CA SER A 994 -14.55 -31.00 -47.14
C SER A 994 -13.25 -31.59 -47.73
N PHE A 995 -12.29 -30.75 -48.13
CA PHE A 995 -11.09 -31.19 -48.84
C PHE A 995 -9.94 -30.16 -48.76
N ILE A 996 -8.70 -30.67 -48.73
CA ILE A 996 -7.48 -29.87 -48.91
C ILE A 996 -6.65 -30.49 -50.05
N PRO A 997 -6.20 -29.71 -51.06
CA PRO A 997 -5.39 -30.22 -52.17
C PRO A 997 -4.08 -30.88 -51.71
N PRO A 998 -3.62 -31.95 -52.39
CA PRO A 998 -2.35 -32.59 -52.07
C PRO A 998 -1.18 -31.60 -52.07
N ALA A 999 -0.37 -31.59 -51.01
CA ALA A 999 0.75 -30.68 -50.84
C ALA A 999 1.87 -31.33 -50.00
N GLN A 1000 3.12 -30.88 -50.19
CA GLN A 1000 4.25 -31.31 -49.34
C GLN A 1000 4.15 -30.70 -47.92
N THR A 1001 3.56 -29.51 -47.80
CA THR A 1001 3.36 -28.80 -46.54
C THR A 1001 2.07 -28.02 -46.62
N VAL A 1002 1.25 -28.11 -45.57
CA VAL A 1002 0.02 -27.31 -45.40
C VAL A 1002 0.28 -26.29 -44.31
N MET A 1003 0.01 -25.01 -44.57
CA MET A 1003 0.06 -23.95 -43.56
C MET A 1003 -1.36 -23.48 -43.27
N LEU A 1004 -1.72 -23.35 -42.00
CA LEU A 1004 -2.98 -22.78 -41.54
C LEU A 1004 -2.64 -21.50 -40.75
N LYS A 1005 -2.82 -20.34 -41.36
CA LYS A 1005 -2.57 -19.04 -40.72
C LYS A 1005 -3.90 -18.38 -40.37
N LEU A 1006 -4.13 -18.11 -39.09
CA LEU A 1006 -5.36 -17.49 -38.58
C LEU A 1006 -6.62 -18.22 -39.08
N VAL A 1007 -6.55 -19.55 -39.12
CA VAL A 1007 -7.65 -20.39 -39.60
C VAL A 1007 -8.36 -20.98 -38.41
N LEU A 1008 -7.64 -21.70 -37.55
CA LEU A 1008 -8.27 -22.52 -36.52
C LEU A 1008 -8.92 -21.68 -35.42
N HIS A 1009 -8.51 -20.42 -35.24
CA HIS A 1009 -9.21 -19.52 -34.31
C HIS A 1009 -10.64 -19.15 -34.74
N HIS A 1010 -11.03 -19.31 -36.02
CA HIS A 1010 -12.39 -19.04 -36.51
C HIS A 1010 -13.37 -20.20 -36.27
N TRP A 1011 -12.87 -21.35 -35.85
CA TRP A 1011 -13.62 -22.61 -35.81
C TRP A 1011 -13.69 -23.20 -34.40
N THR A 1012 -14.71 -24.02 -34.17
CA THR A 1012 -14.86 -24.81 -32.94
C THR A 1012 -13.76 -25.87 -32.85
N ASP A 1013 -13.52 -26.43 -31.66
CA ASP A 1013 -12.51 -27.49 -31.49
C ASP A 1013 -12.81 -28.72 -32.37
N GLU A 1014 -14.09 -29.07 -32.53
CA GLU A 1014 -14.55 -30.17 -33.40
C GLU A 1014 -14.27 -29.90 -34.87
N ASP A 1015 -14.52 -28.67 -35.32
CA ASP A 1015 -14.22 -28.26 -36.69
C ASP A 1015 -12.71 -28.18 -36.92
N CYS A 1016 -11.92 -27.68 -35.96
CA CYS A 1016 -10.46 -27.72 -36.02
C CYS A 1016 -9.94 -29.15 -36.23
N VAL A 1017 -10.48 -30.14 -35.52
CA VAL A 1017 -10.11 -31.55 -35.69
C VAL A 1017 -10.47 -32.06 -37.09
N LYS A 1018 -11.63 -31.68 -37.65
CA LYS A 1018 -12.00 -32.03 -39.03
C LYS A 1018 -11.03 -31.43 -40.03
N ILE A 1019 -10.67 -30.16 -39.87
CA ILE A 1019 -9.73 -29.45 -40.75
C ILE A 1019 -8.36 -30.13 -40.72
N LEU A 1020 -7.84 -30.39 -39.52
CA LEU A 1020 -6.56 -31.08 -39.34
C LEU A 1020 -6.59 -32.50 -39.92
N SER A 1021 -7.73 -33.19 -39.87
CA SER A 1021 -7.93 -34.48 -40.54
C SER A 1021 -7.78 -34.37 -42.06
N GLN A 1022 -8.29 -33.29 -42.68
CA GLN A 1022 -8.09 -33.05 -44.11
C GLN A 1022 -6.63 -32.68 -44.42
N CYS A 1023 -5.97 -31.88 -43.56
CA CYS A 1023 -4.54 -31.57 -43.70
C CYS A 1023 -3.71 -32.86 -43.74
N ARG A 1024 -3.99 -33.79 -42.82
CA ARG A 1024 -3.31 -35.09 -42.74
C ARG A 1024 -3.51 -35.94 -43.99
N LYS A 1025 -4.66 -35.88 -44.65
CA LYS A 1025 -4.90 -36.58 -45.93
C LYS A 1025 -4.19 -35.94 -47.11
N ALA A 1026 -3.94 -34.63 -47.03
CA ALA A 1026 -3.34 -33.84 -48.10
C ALA A 1026 -1.81 -33.92 -48.14
N ILE A 1027 -1.15 -34.24 -47.02
CA ILE A 1027 0.31 -34.34 -46.93
C ILE A 1027 0.84 -35.77 -47.05
N PRO A 1028 2.06 -35.98 -47.58
CA PRO A 1028 2.73 -37.27 -47.50
C PRO A 1028 3.15 -37.59 -46.06
N SER A 1029 3.69 -38.78 -45.81
CA SER A 1029 4.14 -39.13 -44.45
C SER A 1029 5.25 -38.19 -43.96
N ARG A 1030 5.40 -38.05 -42.64
CA ARG A 1030 6.48 -37.24 -42.06
C ARG A 1030 7.88 -37.69 -42.50
N LYS A 1031 8.07 -39.00 -42.75
CA LYS A 1031 9.33 -39.56 -43.29
C LYS A 1031 9.62 -39.10 -44.72
N ASP A 1032 8.57 -38.82 -45.48
CA ASP A 1032 8.62 -38.32 -46.85
C ASP A 1032 8.57 -36.78 -46.88
N GLY A 1033 8.74 -36.13 -45.72
CA GLY A 1033 8.83 -34.67 -45.57
C GLY A 1033 7.48 -33.93 -45.45
N GLY A 1034 6.38 -34.63 -45.20
CA GLY A 1034 5.06 -34.01 -45.00
C GLY A 1034 4.97 -33.22 -43.69
N LYS A 1035 4.37 -32.03 -43.72
CA LYS A 1035 4.25 -31.14 -42.53
C LYS A 1035 2.96 -30.32 -42.51
N VAL A 1036 2.42 -30.07 -41.30
CA VAL A 1036 1.40 -29.05 -41.06
C VAL A 1036 1.98 -27.94 -40.18
N LEU A 1037 1.89 -26.70 -40.65
CA LEU A 1037 2.27 -25.50 -39.91
C LEU A 1037 1.02 -24.73 -39.52
N ILE A 1038 0.93 -24.26 -38.28
CA ILE A 1038 -0.22 -23.50 -37.78
C ILE A 1038 0.30 -22.20 -37.19
N GLY A 1039 -0.18 -21.06 -37.69
CA GLY A 1039 0.09 -19.74 -37.13
C GLY A 1039 -1.19 -19.12 -36.61
N ASP A 1040 -1.42 -19.21 -35.31
CA ASP A 1040 -2.65 -18.71 -34.65
C ASP A 1040 -2.33 -17.88 -33.41
N ILE A 1041 -3.33 -17.17 -32.89
CA ILE A 1041 -3.20 -16.42 -31.63
C ILE A 1041 -3.18 -17.41 -30.47
N VAL A 1042 -2.27 -17.16 -29.52
CA VAL A 1042 -2.13 -17.96 -28.30
C VAL A 1042 -2.30 -17.03 -27.10
N ILE A 1043 -3.26 -17.36 -26.23
CA ILE A 1043 -3.45 -16.62 -24.99
C ILE A 1043 -2.23 -16.90 -24.09
N ASP A 1044 -1.43 -15.85 -23.86
CA ASP A 1044 -0.24 -15.90 -23.01
C ASP A 1044 -0.47 -15.10 -21.72
N TYR A 1045 -0.75 -15.83 -20.64
CA TYR A 1045 -0.97 -15.25 -19.31
C TYR A 1045 0.32 -14.69 -18.66
N SER A 1046 1.49 -14.95 -19.25
CA SER A 1046 2.80 -14.44 -18.77
C SER A 1046 3.28 -13.19 -19.50
N GLY A 1047 2.55 -12.72 -20.51
CA GLY A 1047 2.88 -11.51 -21.28
C GLY A 1047 2.57 -10.20 -20.55
N SER A 1048 2.83 -9.07 -21.23
CA SER A 1048 2.46 -7.76 -20.67
C SER A 1048 0.94 -7.63 -20.51
N LYS A 1049 0.50 -6.87 -19.50
CA LYS A 1049 -0.92 -6.65 -19.20
C LYS A 1049 -1.71 -6.19 -20.43
N ALA A 1050 -1.18 -5.26 -21.21
CA ALA A 1050 -1.83 -4.75 -22.43
C ALA A 1050 -2.00 -5.84 -23.51
N MET A 1051 -1.04 -6.74 -23.66
CA MET A 1051 -1.11 -7.85 -24.61
C MET A 1051 -2.12 -8.90 -24.17
N LEU A 1052 -2.15 -9.23 -22.87
CA LEU A 1052 -3.15 -10.15 -22.32
C LEU A 1052 -4.57 -9.58 -22.48
N GLU A 1053 -4.78 -8.31 -22.11
CA GLU A 1053 -6.06 -7.63 -22.30
C GLU A 1053 -6.51 -7.64 -23.76
N THR A 1054 -5.60 -7.41 -24.71
CA THR A 1054 -5.89 -7.48 -26.15
C THR A 1054 -6.33 -8.88 -26.59
N ASN A 1055 -5.65 -9.93 -26.13
CA ASN A 1055 -6.00 -11.31 -26.47
C ASN A 1055 -7.38 -11.71 -25.94
N LEU A 1056 -7.69 -11.30 -24.71
CA LEU A 1056 -8.99 -11.56 -24.08
C LEU A 1056 -10.11 -10.78 -24.76
N LEU A 1057 -9.88 -9.53 -25.15
CA LEU A 1057 -10.85 -8.74 -25.93
C LEU A 1057 -11.12 -9.37 -27.30
N MET A 1058 -10.09 -9.88 -27.96
CA MET A 1058 -10.24 -10.61 -29.24
C MET A 1058 -11.03 -11.90 -29.05
N ASP A 1059 -10.84 -12.63 -27.96
CA ASP A 1059 -11.62 -13.84 -27.67
C ASP A 1059 -13.11 -13.57 -27.45
N ILE A 1060 -13.44 -12.54 -26.66
CA ILE A 1060 -14.83 -12.08 -26.52
C ILE A 1060 -15.39 -11.62 -27.88
N GLY A 1061 -14.56 -11.00 -28.72
CA GLY A 1061 -14.90 -10.66 -30.10
C GLY A 1061 -15.22 -11.89 -30.94
N MET A 1062 -14.40 -12.94 -30.85
CA MET A 1062 -14.62 -14.21 -31.55
C MET A 1062 -15.94 -14.85 -31.13
N MET A 1063 -16.22 -14.92 -29.82
CA MET A 1063 -17.49 -15.43 -29.28
C MET A 1063 -18.69 -14.63 -29.78
N THR A 1064 -18.55 -13.30 -29.89
CA THR A 1064 -19.65 -12.42 -30.28
C THR A 1064 -19.95 -12.48 -31.78
N MET A 1065 -18.91 -12.53 -32.61
CA MET A 1065 -19.01 -12.35 -34.07
C MET A 1065 -18.92 -13.67 -34.85
N THR A 1066 -18.32 -14.71 -34.29
CA THR A 1066 -17.98 -15.96 -34.99
C THR A 1066 -18.29 -17.17 -34.13
N ARG A 1067 -18.09 -18.38 -34.67
CA ARG A 1067 -18.12 -19.64 -33.91
C ARG A 1067 -16.76 -20.03 -33.32
N GLY A 1068 -15.77 -19.17 -33.50
CA GLY A 1068 -14.39 -19.40 -33.11
C GLY A 1068 -14.07 -18.96 -31.69
N ARG A 1069 -12.82 -19.20 -31.28
CA ARG A 1069 -12.26 -18.77 -29.99
C ARG A 1069 -10.74 -18.64 -30.07
N GLN A 1070 -10.18 -17.78 -29.25
CA GLN A 1070 -8.74 -17.81 -28.95
C GLN A 1070 -8.48 -18.92 -27.92
N ARG A 1071 -7.31 -19.55 -28.01
CA ARG A 1071 -6.97 -20.70 -27.17
C ARG A 1071 -5.65 -20.46 -26.47
N ASP A 1072 -5.55 -20.93 -25.24
CA ASP A 1072 -4.26 -21.02 -24.54
C ASP A 1072 -3.49 -22.28 -24.97
N GLU A 1073 -2.25 -22.42 -24.49
CA GLU A 1073 -1.40 -23.57 -24.84
C GLU A 1073 -1.98 -24.92 -24.38
N ASN A 1074 -2.66 -24.95 -23.23
CA ASN A 1074 -3.26 -26.19 -22.71
C ASN A 1074 -4.48 -26.61 -23.54
N GLU A 1075 -5.22 -25.65 -24.06
CA GLU A 1075 -6.35 -25.90 -24.95
C GLU A 1075 -5.88 -26.36 -26.33
N TRP A 1076 -4.81 -25.78 -26.88
CA TRP A 1076 -4.19 -26.29 -28.10
C TRP A 1076 -3.69 -27.74 -27.94
N ARG A 1077 -3.13 -28.09 -26.77
CA ARG A 1077 -2.73 -29.47 -26.42
C ARG A 1077 -3.87 -30.49 -26.42
N LYS A 1078 -5.14 -30.05 -26.30
CA LYS A 1078 -6.30 -30.94 -26.41
C LYS A 1078 -6.66 -31.27 -27.86
N ILE A 1079 -6.25 -30.43 -28.81
CA ILE A 1079 -6.54 -30.57 -30.24
C ILE A 1079 -5.45 -31.38 -30.95
N PHE A 1080 -4.19 -31.23 -30.56
CA PHE A 1080 -3.07 -32.03 -31.08
C PHE A 1080 -2.06 -32.41 -29.98
N ILE A 1081 -1.55 -33.66 -30.03
CA ILE A 1081 -0.74 -34.28 -28.97
C ILE A 1081 0.76 -34.03 -29.19
N ASP A 1082 1.26 -34.22 -30.40
CA ASP A 1082 2.68 -34.08 -30.76
C ASP A 1082 2.89 -32.84 -31.64
N TYR A 1083 3.56 -31.83 -31.11
CA TYR A 1083 3.88 -30.61 -31.84
C TYR A 1083 5.17 -29.95 -31.35
N LYS A 1084 5.72 -29.07 -32.19
CA LYS A 1084 6.86 -28.21 -31.86
C LYS A 1084 6.48 -26.75 -32.05
N ILE A 1085 6.66 -25.91 -31.04
CA ILE A 1085 6.58 -24.46 -31.21
C ILE A 1085 7.85 -24.00 -31.93
N LEU A 1086 7.69 -23.45 -33.12
CA LEU A 1086 8.80 -22.99 -33.95
C LEU A 1086 9.26 -21.58 -33.55
N LYS A 1087 8.31 -20.67 -33.29
CA LYS A 1087 8.59 -19.27 -32.90
C LYS A 1087 7.33 -18.60 -32.34
N LYS A 1088 7.50 -17.59 -31.45
CA LYS A 1088 6.42 -16.70 -30.96
C LYS A 1088 6.67 -15.27 -31.44
N PHE A 1089 5.63 -14.56 -31.88
CA PHE A 1089 5.67 -13.16 -32.32
C PHE A 1089 4.54 -12.36 -31.66
N GLY A 1090 4.85 -11.61 -30.60
CA GLY A 1090 3.82 -10.93 -29.82
C GLY A 1090 2.76 -11.94 -29.33
N ALA A 1091 1.49 -11.72 -29.71
CA ALA A 1091 0.36 -12.61 -29.37
C ALA A 1091 0.26 -13.91 -30.19
N ARG A 1092 1.15 -14.13 -31.17
CA ARG A 1092 1.03 -15.23 -32.14
C ARG A 1092 2.02 -16.36 -31.85
N GLY A 1093 1.56 -17.61 -31.94
CA GLY A 1093 2.39 -18.81 -31.86
C GLY A 1093 2.41 -19.54 -33.19
N VAL A 1094 3.59 -20.02 -33.61
CA VAL A 1094 3.72 -20.92 -34.77
C VAL A 1094 4.05 -22.33 -34.31
N PHE A 1095 3.20 -23.26 -34.69
CA PHE A 1095 3.27 -24.68 -34.36
C PHE A 1095 3.59 -25.50 -35.61
N GLU A 1096 4.48 -26.46 -35.47
CA GLU A 1096 4.62 -27.60 -36.39
C GLU A 1096 3.92 -28.79 -35.73
N VAL A 1097 2.89 -29.33 -36.39
CA VAL A 1097 2.06 -30.43 -35.87
C VAL A 1097 2.26 -31.68 -36.74
N ASP A 1098 2.31 -32.85 -36.10
CA ASP A 1098 2.41 -34.17 -36.77
C ASP A 1098 1.06 -34.67 -37.31
#